data_AF-A0AAY4EZ03-F1
#
_entry.id   AF-A0AAY4EZ03-F1
#
_cell.length_a   1.000
_cell.length_b   1.000
_cell.length_c   1.000
_cell.angle_alpha   90.00
_cell.angle_beta   90.00
_cell.angle_gamma   90.00
#
_symmetry.space_group_name_H-M   'P 1'
#
loop_
_entity.id
_entity.type
_entity.pdbx_description
1 polymer ?
#
loop_
_entity_poly.entity_id
_entity_poly.type
_entity_poly.pdbx_seq_one_letter_code
_entity_poly.pdbx_strand_id
1 'polypeptide(L)'
;MRLEPTANVSSSLESEDISLETTVPTEDISSSDEKERGLKVTKQLIERKELLQSIQLLKIELSRKNLVIDNLKSDLLTKTEELEERLNDALHQKQMLTLRLDSQLKMQQEENRSHQAARKQEMDAILLRQKQFEETNRQLCEKAGDLRRGLRDLELTEERYSELKELPEDKLSIPEYVATRFYEKVTPLRALITELQVKKNILTEDQDSQRSQIKSLMESYEEERRIRSELEIRSQRLTLELADTKQLIQEGDFKRLNYDKVKRERDAFETDLRELRRKREILELSHAAQTNERENLSKEVSSLKQAITLLQKDKEYLNRQNMELNVRCAHDEERLERLQIQLEDCKRAREEVYEKYVTSRDHYKTEYENKLRDELEHIRLKTGHEIENLQRTSKEMYERENRNLREARDNAILEKDHAMSTQRETQAKYEQLHDQCRQMQLGTDSKMAELLNQLKLKTFELERSQMVQEETARSLSLCQNECEKHQKKLEVLTKEFYGLQTSSEKRITELQSRDSELQARLDTYEKLEKELDDITMQAAEMHNEEEAERVLFSYGYGVNVPTTAKRRLKQSVHLARRILLLEKQNTQLRRDLEKQNAQAGHISEEVPFIYLLTCTVICVNKIGEESSSLGKRKKIIILLQGYLTHDLDMC
;
A
#
# COMPACT_ATOMS: atom_id res chain seq x y z
N MET A 1 129.95 69.37 44.68
CA MET A 1 128.51 69.16 44.95
C MET A 1 127.83 69.02 43.60
N ARG A 2 126.98 68.05 43.25
CA ARG A 2 126.42 66.82 43.85
C ARG A 2 125.79 66.07 42.64
N LEU A 3 126.08 64.78 42.47
CA LEU A 3 125.15 63.62 42.42
C LEU A 3 124.26 63.44 41.15
N GLU A 4 124.61 62.43 40.31
CA GLU A 4 123.88 61.14 40.01
C GLU A 4 122.32 61.07 40.11
N PRO A 5 121.62 59.99 39.64
CA PRO A 5 121.71 59.14 38.41
C PRO A 5 120.32 58.57 37.91
N THR A 6 120.35 57.51 37.06
CA THR A 6 119.36 56.40 36.83
C THR A 6 118.08 56.60 35.98
N ALA A 7 117.85 55.73 34.96
CA ALA A 7 117.03 54.50 35.07
C ALA A 7 116.64 53.87 33.71
N ASN A 8 116.73 52.54 33.63
CA ASN A 8 116.11 51.64 32.62
C ASN A 8 114.59 51.52 32.84
N VAL A 9 113.81 51.27 31.78
CA VAL A 9 112.55 50.48 31.84
C VAL A 9 112.30 49.73 30.50
N SER A 10 111.78 48.51 30.66
CA SER A 10 111.46 47.41 29.75
C SER A 10 110.04 47.46 29.13
N SER A 11 109.78 46.66 28.07
CA SER A 11 108.56 45.82 27.84
C SER A 11 108.66 45.16 26.44
N SER A 12 108.77 43.84 26.24
CA SER A 12 107.79 42.73 26.42
C SER A 12 106.63 42.73 25.42
N LEU A 13 106.56 41.70 24.56
CA LEU A 13 105.41 40.76 24.44
C LEU A 13 105.63 39.68 23.36
N GLU A 14 105.33 38.43 23.75
CA GLU A 14 105.28 37.17 22.99
C GLU A 14 103.83 36.80 22.60
N SER A 15 103.65 35.86 21.65
CA SER A 15 102.66 34.75 21.57
C SER A 15 102.63 34.23 20.11
N GLU A 16 102.99 32.99 19.77
CA GLU A 16 102.47 31.61 20.03
C GLU A 16 101.45 31.08 18.98
N ASP A 17 101.90 29.99 18.33
CA ASP A 17 101.25 28.73 17.87
C ASP A 17 99.99 28.65 16.98
N ILE A 18 100.01 27.67 16.04
CA ILE A 18 99.10 26.50 15.97
C ILE A 18 99.53 25.50 14.86
N SER A 19 99.41 24.22 15.20
CA SER A 19 99.68 22.97 14.48
C SER A 19 98.65 22.59 13.41
N LEU A 20 98.99 21.62 12.53
CA LEU A 20 98.16 20.43 12.21
C LEU A 20 98.84 19.45 11.21
N GLU A 21 98.94 18.19 11.64
CA GLU A 21 99.13 16.97 10.85
C GLU A 21 97.85 16.59 10.06
N THR A 22 97.98 15.82 8.97
CA THR A 22 97.08 14.71 8.55
C THR A 22 97.57 14.11 7.20
N THR A 23 98.28 12.98 7.19
CA THR A 23 97.83 11.59 6.89
C THR A 23 97.28 11.29 5.48
N VAL A 24 97.96 10.36 4.81
CA VAL A 24 97.52 9.54 3.65
C VAL A 24 96.29 8.71 3.99
N PRO A 25 95.39 8.43 3.02
CA PRO A 25 94.91 7.05 2.85
C PRO A 25 94.94 6.56 1.39
N THR A 26 95.44 5.32 1.27
CA THR A 26 95.37 4.37 0.16
C THR A 26 94.01 3.67 0.10
N GLU A 27 93.67 3.25 -1.13
CA GLU A 27 92.72 2.20 -1.52
C GLU A 27 91.23 2.39 -1.21
N ASP A 28 90.40 2.25 -2.26
CA ASP A 28 89.33 1.26 -2.26
C ASP A 28 88.85 1.00 -3.71
N ILE A 29 89.37 -0.10 -4.25
CA ILE A 29 88.83 -0.82 -5.39
C ILE A 29 87.65 -1.62 -4.82
N SER A 30 86.44 -1.08 -4.95
CA SER A 30 85.18 -1.74 -4.53
C SER A 30 84.31 -1.90 -5.77
N SER A 31 84.28 -3.10 -6.35
CA SER A 31 83.36 -4.21 -6.06
C SER A 31 82.01 -4.04 -6.75
N SER A 32 81.68 -4.97 -7.65
CA SER A 32 80.44 -5.73 -7.62
C SER A 32 80.43 -6.71 -8.78
N ASP A 33 80.53 -7.98 -8.42
CA ASP A 33 80.00 -9.12 -9.15
C ASP A 33 78.60 -8.86 -9.72
N GLU A 34 78.30 -9.51 -10.83
CA GLU A 34 77.06 -10.29 -11.02
C GLU A 34 77.29 -11.23 -12.22
N LYS A 35 77.51 -12.50 -11.90
CA LYS A 35 77.21 -13.62 -12.79
C LYS A 35 75.70 -13.69 -12.89
N GLU A 36 75.10 -13.59 -14.08
CA GLU A 36 74.04 -14.54 -14.45
C GLU A 36 73.62 -14.50 -15.91
N ARG A 37 73.02 -15.63 -16.28
CA ARG A 37 72.74 -16.13 -17.61
C ARG A 37 71.77 -15.22 -18.37
N GLY A 38 72.17 -14.93 -19.61
CA GLY A 38 71.35 -15.20 -20.78
C GLY A 38 70.01 -14.46 -20.88
N LEU A 39 70.04 -13.20 -21.30
CA LEU A 39 68.95 -12.55 -22.03
C LEU A 39 69.55 -11.49 -22.98
N LYS A 40 69.57 -11.80 -24.28
CA LYS A 40 69.79 -10.94 -25.47
C LYS A 40 70.43 -9.57 -25.21
N VAL A 41 71.75 -9.51 -25.28
CA VAL A 41 72.52 -8.26 -25.41
C VAL A 41 72.17 -7.63 -26.76
N THR A 42 71.33 -6.59 -26.75
CA THR A 42 71.06 -5.75 -27.91
C THR A 42 72.29 -4.91 -28.22
N LYS A 43 72.53 -4.60 -29.50
CA LYS A 43 73.67 -3.80 -30.02
C LYS A 43 73.96 -2.54 -29.17
N GLN A 44 72.92 -1.92 -28.62
CA GLN A 44 72.99 -0.75 -27.75
C GLN A 44 73.79 -0.95 -26.45
N LEU A 45 73.81 -2.16 -25.86
CA LEU A 45 74.57 -2.44 -24.64
C LEU A 45 76.08 -2.56 -24.92
N ILE A 46 76.45 -3.06 -26.09
CA ILE A 46 77.84 -3.17 -26.54
C ILE A 46 78.36 -1.77 -26.85
N GLU A 47 77.60 -0.99 -27.64
CA GLU A 47 77.93 0.42 -27.93
C GLU A 47 78.06 1.25 -26.64
N ARG A 48 77.19 1.04 -25.65
CA ARG A 48 77.30 1.72 -24.34
C ARG A 48 78.55 1.32 -23.56
N LYS A 49 78.95 0.03 -23.58
CA LYS A 49 80.19 -0.42 -22.93
C LYS A 49 81.44 0.08 -23.65
N GLU A 50 81.45 0.11 -24.98
CA GLU A 50 82.54 0.66 -25.79
C GLU A 50 82.70 2.17 -25.57
N LEU A 51 81.58 2.92 -25.50
CA LEU A 51 81.60 4.33 -25.16
C LEU A 51 82.09 4.57 -23.73
N LEU A 52 81.67 3.75 -22.76
CA LEU A 52 82.18 3.85 -21.38
C LEU A 52 83.68 3.56 -21.28
N GLN A 53 84.17 2.55 -22.00
CA GLN A 53 85.60 2.25 -22.08
C GLN A 53 86.38 3.39 -22.76
N SER A 54 85.83 3.96 -23.84
CA SER A 54 86.42 5.13 -24.51
C SER A 54 86.47 6.35 -23.59
N ILE A 55 85.43 6.58 -22.80
CA ILE A 55 85.39 7.65 -21.78
C ILE A 55 86.42 7.39 -20.68
N GLN A 56 86.60 6.15 -20.24
CA GLN A 56 87.64 5.81 -19.25
C GLN A 56 89.05 6.02 -19.80
N LEU A 57 89.31 5.62 -21.04
CA LEU A 57 90.59 5.88 -21.71
C LEU A 57 90.85 7.39 -21.84
N LEU A 58 89.85 8.16 -22.26
CA LEU A 58 89.97 9.62 -22.33
C LEU A 58 90.19 10.26 -20.95
N LYS A 59 89.59 9.73 -19.88
CA LYS A 59 89.85 10.19 -18.51
C LYS A 59 91.29 9.91 -18.07
N ILE A 60 91.84 8.74 -18.42
CA ILE A 60 93.23 8.37 -18.13
C ILE A 60 94.19 9.23 -18.97
N GLU A 61 93.87 9.49 -20.24
CA GLU A 61 94.67 10.40 -21.07
C GLU A 61 94.63 11.83 -20.55
N LEU A 62 93.46 12.31 -20.09
CA LEU A 62 93.30 13.62 -19.48
C LEU A 62 94.10 13.72 -18.18
N SER A 63 94.03 12.71 -17.30
CA SER A 63 94.80 12.71 -16.05
C SER A 63 96.31 12.64 -16.31
N ARG A 64 96.74 11.86 -17.31
CA ARG A 64 98.15 11.82 -17.73
C ARG A 64 98.62 13.17 -18.30
N LYS A 65 97.80 13.84 -19.12
CA LYS A 65 98.13 15.18 -19.62
C LYS A 65 98.15 16.22 -18.52
N ASN A 66 97.23 16.15 -17.55
CA ASN A 66 97.25 17.03 -16.38
C ASN A 66 98.51 16.83 -15.55
N LEU A 67 98.93 15.59 -15.29
CA LEU A 67 100.18 15.29 -14.59
C LEU A 67 101.41 15.87 -15.32
N VAL A 68 101.44 15.77 -16.66
CA VAL A 68 102.51 16.38 -17.46
C VAL A 68 102.50 17.91 -17.35
N ILE A 69 101.31 18.53 -17.38
CA ILE A 69 101.17 19.97 -17.20
C ILE A 69 101.64 20.39 -15.80
N ASP A 70 101.29 19.66 -14.77
CA ASP A 70 101.66 20.00 -13.38
C ASP A 70 103.16 19.80 -13.13
N ASN A 71 103.77 18.76 -13.72
CA ASN A 71 105.23 18.60 -13.72
C ASN A 71 105.92 19.76 -14.43
N LEU A 72 105.45 20.16 -15.62
CA LEU A 72 106.01 21.30 -16.35
C LEU A 72 105.84 22.62 -15.58
N LYS A 73 104.72 22.82 -14.88
CA LYS A 73 104.54 23.98 -14.00
C LYS A 73 105.52 23.97 -12.85
N SER A 74 105.72 22.81 -12.21
CA SER A 74 106.71 22.65 -11.14
C SER A 74 108.12 22.97 -11.62
N ASP A 75 108.52 22.45 -12.80
CA ASP A 75 109.83 22.71 -13.39
C ASP A 75 110.03 24.18 -13.78
N LEU A 76 108.97 24.85 -14.24
CA LEU A 76 109.01 26.28 -14.53
C LEU A 76 109.09 27.12 -13.25
N LEU A 77 108.39 26.73 -12.19
CA LEU A 77 108.43 27.40 -10.89
C LEU A 77 109.83 27.29 -10.27
N THR A 78 110.41 26.10 -10.19
CA THR A 78 111.78 25.91 -9.68
C THR A 78 112.80 26.69 -10.49
N LYS A 79 112.65 26.72 -11.82
CA LYS A 79 113.54 27.52 -12.68
C LYS A 79 113.37 29.03 -12.51
N THR A 80 112.17 29.47 -12.11
CA THR A 80 111.93 30.88 -11.79
C THR A 80 112.60 31.24 -10.47
N GLU A 81 112.46 30.40 -9.44
CA GLU A 81 113.12 30.57 -8.15
C GLU A 81 114.66 30.59 -8.29
N GLU A 82 115.24 29.68 -9.08
CA GLU A 82 116.69 29.67 -9.38
C GLU A 82 117.17 30.96 -10.07
N LEU A 83 116.36 31.53 -10.97
CA LEU A 83 116.70 32.77 -11.66
C LEU A 83 116.57 33.99 -10.75
N GLU A 84 115.60 33.99 -9.84
CA GLU A 84 115.44 35.02 -8.82
C GLU A 84 116.61 35.03 -7.82
N GLU A 85 117.05 33.86 -7.37
CA GLU A 85 118.22 33.74 -6.48
C GLU A 85 119.49 34.26 -7.16
N ARG A 86 119.74 33.87 -8.43
CA ARG A 86 120.88 34.38 -9.22
C ARG A 86 120.83 35.89 -9.45
N LEU A 87 119.63 36.46 -9.61
CA LEU A 87 119.46 37.91 -9.75
C LEU A 87 119.83 38.63 -8.44
N ASN A 88 119.40 38.09 -7.30
CA ASN A 88 119.71 38.65 -5.98
C ASN A 88 121.21 38.62 -5.69
N ASP A 89 121.91 37.53 -6.02
CA ASP A 89 123.37 37.44 -5.90
C ASP A 89 124.10 38.48 -6.75
N ALA A 90 123.67 38.66 -8.00
CA ALA A 90 124.25 39.66 -8.89
C ALA A 90 124.05 41.09 -8.38
N LEU A 91 122.88 41.38 -7.80
CA LEU A 91 122.60 42.68 -7.18
C LEU A 91 123.47 42.92 -5.95
N HIS A 92 123.68 41.91 -5.10
CA HIS A 92 124.55 42.04 -3.93
C HIS A 92 126.02 42.29 -4.32
N GLN A 93 126.53 41.55 -5.32
CA GLN A 93 127.89 41.77 -5.85
C GLN A 93 128.08 43.18 -6.41
N LYS A 94 127.08 43.71 -7.13
CA LYS A 94 127.11 45.09 -7.66
C LYS A 94 127.19 46.12 -6.54
N GLN A 95 126.40 45.96 -5.48
CA GLN A 95 126.41 46.90 -4.34
C GLN A 95 127.77 46.90 -3.63
N MET A 96 128.37 45.73 -3.42
CA MET A 96 129.71 45.61 -2.81
C MET A 96 130.80 46.28 -3.63
N LEU A 97 130.78 46.13 -4.97
CA LEU A 97 131.75 46.80 -5.84
C LEU A 97 131.59 48.32 -5.83
N THR A 98 130.35 48.81 -5.77
CA THR A 98 130.05 50.25 -5.72
C THR A 98 130.63 50.88 -4.46
N LEU A 99 130.39 50.27 -3.29
CA LEU A 99 130.94 50.76 -2.01
C LEU A 99 132.48 50.75 -1.98
N ARG A 100 133.11 49.78 -2.63
CA ARG A 100 134.57 49.68 -2.70
C ARG A 100 135.20 50.79 -3.55
N LEU A 101 134.56 51.14 -4.67
CA LEU A 101 134.98 52.22 -5.56
C LEU A 101 134.84 53.60 -4.89
N ASP A 102 133.74 53.85 -4.20
CA ASP A 102 133.50 55.12 -3.51
C ASP A 102 134.52 55.37 -2.38
N SER A 103 134.93 54.31 -1.68
CA SER A 103 135.98 54.40 -0.65
C SER A 103 137.35 54.75 -1.24
N GLN A 104 137.73 54.14 -2.37
CA GLN A 104 138.99 54.43 -3.05
C GLN A 104 139.07 55.86 -3.60
N LEU A 105 137.96 56.39 -4.13
CA LEU A 105 137.90 57.75 -4.64
C LEU A 105 138.10 58.80 -3.54
N LYS A 106 137.54 58.59 -2.34
CA LYS A 106 137.71 59.51 -1.21
C LYS A 106 139.18 59.59 -0.75
N MET A 107 139.86 58.44 -0.65
CA MET A 107 141.27 58.39 -0.24
C MET A 107 142.19 59.17 -1.21
N GLN A 108 142.01 59.00 -2.52
CA GLN A 108 142.83 59.71 -3.52
C GLN A 108 142.61 61.23 -3.52
N GLN A 109 141.42 61.69 -3.15
CA GLN A 109 141.14 63.13 -3.08
C GLN A 109 141.84 63.79 -1.89
N GLU A 110 141.99 63.10 -0.77
CA GLU A 110 142.67 63.62 0.42
C GLU A 110 144.20 63.71 0.24
N GLU A 111 144.82 62.70 -0.37
CA GLU A 111 146.27 62.70 -0.64
C GLU A 111 146.70 63.85 -1.57
N ASN A 112 145.93 64.11 -2.63
CA ASN A 112 146.23 65.18 -3.58
C ASN A 112 146.22 66.58 -2.95
N ARG A 113 145.34 66.82 -1.97
CA ARG A 113 145.27 68.11 -1.26
C ARG A 113 146.51 68.36 -0.42
N SER A 114 147.08 67.31 0.19
CA SER A 114 148.30 67.41 1.01
C SER A 114 149.53 67.81 0.17
N HIS A 115 149.73 67.18 -0.99
CA HIS A 115 150.88 67.47 -1.85
C HIS A 115 150.93 68.89 -2.43
N GLN A 116 149.79 69.51 -2.69
CA GLN A 116 149.76 70.88 -3.21
C GLN A 116 150.19 71.92 -2.18
N ALA A 117 149.96 71.68 -0.89
CA ALA A 117 150.34 72.61 0.16
C ALA A 117 151.87 72.71 0.32
N ALA A 118 152.59 71.57 0.23
CA ALA A 118 154.03 71.53 0.43
C ALA A 118 154.83 72.31 -0.62
N ARG A 119 154.47 72.19 -1.91
CA ARG A 119 155.23 72.83 -3.01
C ARG A 119 155.20 74.36 -2.97
N LYS A 120 154.17 74.97 -2.36
CA LYS A 120 154.07 76.42 -2.28
C LYS A 120 155.10 77.03 -1.34
N GLN A 121 155.49 76.34 -0.27
CA GLN A 121 156.45 76.87 0.70
C GLN A 121 157.89 76.97 0.17
N GLU A 122 158.30 76.12 -0.77
CA GLU A 122 159.70 76.05 -1.23
C GLU A 122 160.10 77.20 -2.17
N MET A 123 159.16 77.70 -2.98
CA MET A 123 159.48 78.67 -4.03
C MET A 123 159.81 80.07 -3.48
N ASP A 124 159.23 80.44 -2.35
CA ASP A 124 159.42 81.77 -1.76
C ASP A 124 160.85 82.00 -1.23
N ALA A 125 161.62 80.95 -0.94
CA ALA A 125 162.96 81.06 -0.35
C ALA A 125 164.07 81.44 -1.36
N ILE A 126 163.93 81.13 -2.65
CA ILE A 126 165.02 81.23 -3.64
C ILE A 126 165.25 82.68 -4.10
N LEU A 127 164.19 83.47 -4.20
CA LEU A 127 164.23 84.80 -4.82
C LEU A 127 165.07 85.84 -4.05
N LEU A 128 165.33 85.64 -2.76
CA LEU A 128 165.99 86.65 -1.94
C LEU A 128 167.51 86.77 -2.19
N ARG A 129 168.18 85.77 -2.79
CA ARG A 129 169.66 85.63 -2.78
C ARG A 129 170.39 86.35 -3.92
N GLN A 130 169.74 86.64 -5.05
CA GLN A 130 170.43 87.03 -6.29
C GLN A 130 170.93 88.49 -6.33
N LYS A 131 170.39 89.38 -5.52
CA LYS A 131 170.58 90.84 -5.66
C LYS A 131 171.94 91.42 -5.24
N GLN A 132 172.85 90.66 -4.62
CA GLN A 132 174.02 91.23 -3.92
C GLN A 132 175.32 91.29 -4.75
N PHE A 133 175.42 90.65 -5.91
CA PHE A 133 176.72 90.41 -6.57
C PHE A 133 177.21 91.46 -7.60
N GLU A 134 176.42 92.45 -7.98
CA GLU A 134 176.69 93.23 -9.22
C GLU A 134 177.55 94.52 -9.06
N GLU A 135 177.86 94.99 -7.86
CA GLU A 135 178.38 96.37 -7.65
C GLU A 135 179.92 96.59 -7.72
N THR A 136 180.78 95.57 -7.78
CA THR A 136 182.21 95.73 -7.43
C THR A 136 183.22 96.03 -8.56
N ASN A 137 182.87 95.97 -9.85
CA ASN A 137 183.86 95.74 -10.93
C ASN A 137 184.49 96.96 -11.66
N ARG A 138 184.29 98.23 -11.24
CA ARG A 138 184.43 99.42 -12.14
C ARG A 138 185.72 100.28 -12.04
N GLN A 139 186.68 100.06 -11.15
CA GLN A 139 187.63 101.14 -10.72
C GLN A 139 189.10 101.18 -11.26
N LEU A 140 189.57 100.34 -12.20
CA LEU A 140 191.04 100.10 -12.37
C LEU A 140 191.82 100.76 -13.56
N CYS A 141 191.23 101.49 -14.51
CA CYS A 141 191.84 101.67 -15.86
C CYS A 141 192.70 102.94 -16.21
N GLU A 142 192.98 103.93 -15.35
CA GLU A 142 193.37 105.30 -15.83
C GLU A 142 194.87 105.74 -15.94
N LYS A 143 195.92 104.98 -15.55
CA LYS A 143 197.27 105.57 -15.22
C LYS A 143 198.42 105.64 -16.29
N ALA A 144 198.28 105.30 -17.58
CA ALA A 144 199.43 104.93 -18.46
C ALA A 144 199.95 105.93 -19.55
N GLY A 145 199.62 107.22 -19.57
CA GLY A 145 199.71 108.07 -20.79
C GLY A 145 200.98 108.87 -21.17
N ASP A 146 201.90 109.27 -20.27
CA ASP A 146 202.62 110.57 -20.49
C ASP A 146 204.01 110.64 -21.18
N LEU A 147 204.81 109.56 -21.34
CA LEU A 147 206.26 109.64 -21.69
C LEU A 147 206.68 109.97 -23.15
N ARG A 148 205.75 110.04 -24.12
CA ARG A 148 206.07 109.87 -25.56
C ARG A 148 206.56 111.10 -26.37
N ARG A 149 206.83 112.27 -25.78
CA ARG A 149 206.78 113.56 -26.52
C ARG A 149 208.10 114.26 -26.97
N GLY A 150 209.33 113.78 -26.73
CA GLY A 150 210.56 114.62 -26.80
C GLY A 150 211.57 114.61 -28.00
N LEU A 151 211.46 113.81 -29.09
CA LEU A 151 212.52 113.67 -30.13
C LEU A 151 211.96 113.69 -31.58
N ARG A 152 211.82 114.83 -32.27
CA ARG A 152 211.08 114.84 -33.57
C ARG A 152 211.74 115.32 -34.87
N ASP A 153 212.70 116.26 -34.97
CA ASP A 153 212.98 116.88 -36.30
C ASP A 153 214.48 116.90 -36.74
N LEU A 154 214.83 116.21 -37.86
CA LEU A 154 216.22 116.01 -38.40
C LEU A 154 216.37 115.97 -39.96
N GLU A 155 215.45 116.53 -40.77
CA GLU A 155 215.51 116.43 -42.25
C GLU A 155 216.36 117.52 -42.96
N LEU A 156 217.09 117.16 -44.04
CA LEU A 156 217.90 118.07 -44.87
C LEU A 156 217.48 118.04 -46.35
N THR A 157 217.56 119.19 -47.03
CA THR A 157 217.35 119.34 -48.48
C THR A 157 218.64 119.16 -49.27
N GLU A 158 218.55 118.80 -50.56
CA GLU A 158 219.68 118.47 -51.44
C GLU A 158 220.71 119.61 -51.58
N GLU A 159 220.23 120.85 -51.59
CA GLU A 159 221.03 122.07 -51.56
C GLU A 159 221.81 122.22 -50.24
N ARG A 160 221.15 121.98 -49.10
CA ARG A 160 221.73 122.09 -47.74
C ARG A 160 222.75 120.97 -47.46
N TYR A 161 222.50 119.78 -47.99
CA TYR A 161 223.43 118.66 -47.94
C TYR A 161 224.72 118.97 -48.71
N SER A 162 224.61 119.64 -49.86
CA SER A 162 225.76 120.05 -50.67
C SER A 162 226.64 121.07 -49.93
N GLU A 163 226.02 122.03 -49.22
CA GLU A 163 226.72 123.02 -48.38
C GLU A 163 227.41 122.40 -47.15
N LEU A 164 226.71 121.52 -46.41
CA LEU A 164 227.22 120.90 -45.18
C LEU A 164 228.33 119.87 -45.46
N LYS A 165 228.41 119.33 -46.68
CA LYS A 165 229.43 118.37 -47.11
C LYS A 165 230.80 119.00 -47.38
N GLU A 166 230.85 120.29 -47.71
CA GLU A 166 232.12 121.00 -47.93
C GLU A 166 232.82 121.39 -46.61
N LEU A 167 232.10 121.32 -45.47
CA LEU A 167 232.65 121.61 -44.14
C LEU A 167 233.30 120.35 -43.50
N PRO A 168 234.47 120.48 -42.86
CA PRO A 168 235.10 119.37 -42.13
C PRO A 168 234.35 119.06 -40.82
N GLU A 169 234.28 117.77 -40.48
CA GLU A 169 233.36 117.18 -39.49
C GLU A 169 233.53 117.70 -38.03
N ASP A 170 234.68 118.32 -37.69
CA ASP A 170 234.99 118.81 -36.33
C ASP A 170 234.21 120.07 -35.89
N LYS A 171 233.25 120.54 -36.70
CA LYS A 171 232.45 121.76 -36.43
C LYS A 171 230.92 121.58 -36.46
N LEU A 172 230.38 120.35 -36.53
CA LEU A 172 228.93 120.08 -36.57
C LEU A 172 228.33 119.57 -35.23
N SER A 173 227.05 119.90 -34.94
CA SER A 173 226.32 119.42 -33.73
C SER A 173 225.64 118.05 -33.93
N ILE A 174 225.30 117.34 -32.83
CA ILE A 174 224.71 115.98 -32.85
C ILE A 174 223.47 115.85 -33.76
N PRO A 175 222.53 116.82 -33.79
CA PRO A 175 221.44 116.80 -34.76
C PRO A 175 221.92 116.94 -36.22
N GLU A 176 222.88 117.83 -36.48
CA GLU A 176 223.30 118.20 -37.84
C GLU A 176 224.19 117.13 -38.50
N TYR A 177 225.08 116.47 -37.74
CA TYR A 177 225.85 115.32 -38.22
C TYR A 177 224.95 114.12 -38.58
N VAL A 178 223.95 113.84 -37.72
CA VAL A 178 222.99 112.75 -37.94
C VAL A 178 222.14 113.03 -39.18
N ALA A 179 221.77 114.28 -39.41
CA ALA A 179 220.97 114.67 -40.57
C ALA A 179 221.72 114.47 -41.91
N THR A 180 223.02 114.80 -42.00
CA THR A 180 223.82 114.63 -43.24
C THR A 180 224.01 113.15 -43.61
N ARG A 181 224.25 112.29 -42.62
CA ARG A 181 224.32 110.82 -42.81
C ARG A 181 222.96 110.20 -43.12
N PHE A 182 221.89 110.75 -42.58
CA PHE A 182 220.52 110.33 -42.87
C PHE A 182 220.17 110.55 -44.35
N TYR A 183 220.56 111.69 -44.94
CA TYR A 183 220.29 111.97 -46.35
C TYR A 183 220.94 110.95 -47.30
N GLU A 184 222.24 110.64 -47.15
CA GLU A 184 222.99 109.75 -48.05
C GLU A 184 222.44 108.31 -48.13
N LYS A 185 221.82 107.82 -47.05
CA LYS A 185 221.30 106.44 -46.98
C LYS A 185 219.85 106.32 -47.40
N VAL A 186 219.07 107.39 -47.24
CA VAL A 186 217.61 107.33 -47.39
C VAL A 186 217.18 107.46 -48.85
N THR A 187 217.89 108.22 -49.69
CA THR A 187 217.50 108.48 -51.09
C THR A 187 217.40 107.24 -51.98
N PRO A 188 218.38 106.31 -52.03
CA PRO A 188 218.26 105.09 -52.86
C PRO A 188 217.17 104.13 -52.38
N LEU A 189 216.90 104.08 -51.07
CA LEU A 189 215.83 103.26 -50.50
C LEU A 189 214.44 103.80 -50.91
N ARG A 190 214.28 105.12 -51.07
CA ARG A 190 213.02 105.71 -51.56
C ARG A 190 212.68 105.26 -52.98
N ALA A 191 213.67 105.16 -53.88
CA ALA A 191 213.46 104.67 -55.23
C ALA A 191 213.00 103.19 -55.27
N LEU A 192 213.62 102.32 -54.47
CA LEU A 192 213.23 100.91 -54.38
C LEU A 192 211.80 100.74 -53.82
N ILE A 193 211.42 101.57 -52.84
CA ILE A 193 210.06 101.58 -52.27
C ILE A 193 209.02 101.91 -53.35
N THR A 194 209.31 102.86 -54.24
CA THR A 194 208.38 103.22 -55.32
C THR A 194 208.15 102.08 -56.31
N GLU A 195 209.17 101.32 -56.68
CA GLU A 195 209.02 100.15 -57.56
C GLU A 195 208.20 99.01 -56.91
N LEU A 196 208.45 98.73 -55.62
CA LEU A 196 207.69 97.71 -54.88
C LEU A 196 206.23 98.12 -54.69
N GLN A 197 205.93 99.41 -54.55
CA GLN A 197 204.56 99.91 -54.48
C GLN A 197 203.80 99.66 -55.79
N VAL A 198 204.41 99.83 -56.96
CA VAL A 198 203.76 99.52 -58.23
C VAL A 198 203.44 98.02 -58.34
N LYS A 199 204.38 97.14 -57.99
CA LYS A 199 204.15 95.68 -58.00
C LYS A 199 203.06 95.24 -57.01
N LYS A 200 203.03 95.84 -55.82
CA LYS A 200 201.98 95.60 -54.83
C LYS A 200 200.60 95.93 -55.42
N ASN A 201 200.47 97.07 -56.10
CA ASN A 201 199.20 97.52 -56.64
C ASN A 201 198.64 96.55 -57.69
N ILE A 202 199.48 96.06 -58.60
CA ILE A 202 199.08 95.09 -59.64
C ILE A 202 198.55 93.79 -58.99
N LEU A 203 199.27 93.25 -58.00
CA LEU A 203 198.83 92.02 -57.33
C LEU A 203 197.54 92.19 -56.51
N THR A 204 197.32 93.38 -55.93
CA THR A 204 196.04 93.67 -55.25
C THR A 204 194.87 93.73 -56.24
N GLU A 205 195.06 94.33 -57.42
CA GLU A 205 194.01 94.37 -58.46
C GLU A 205 193.66 92.96 -58.97
N ASP A 206 194.66 92.12 -59.20
CA ASP A 206 194.44 90.72 -59.58
C ASP A 206 193.70 89.95 -58.48
N GLN A 207 194.09 90.12 -57.21
CA GLN A 207 193.41 89.50 -56.07
C GLN A 207 191.94 89.96 -55.97
N ASP A 208 191.67 91.24 -56.19
CA ASP A 208 190.32 91.81 -56.14
C ASP A 208 189.46 91.33 -57.32
N SER A 209 190.05 91.15 -58.51
CA SER A 209 189.37 90.57 -59.67
C SER A 209 188.91 89.12 -59.42
N GLN A 210 189.79 88.29 -58.85
CA GLN A 210 189.48 86.91 -58.50
C GLN A 210 188.44 86.81 -57.39
N ARG A 211 188.53 87.66 -56.35
CA ARG A 211 187.50 87.76 -55.31
C ARG A 211 186.13 88.10 -55.90
N SER A 212 186.09 89.00 -56.88
CA SER A 212 184.84 89.41 -57.54
C SER A 212 184.24 88.28 -58.38
N GLN A 213 185.08 87.53 -59.11
CA GLN A 213 184.63 86.36 -59.85
C GLN A 213 184.05 85.28 -58.91
N ILE A 214 184.73 84.97 -57.81
CA ILE A 214 184.24 84.00 -56.82
C ILE A 214 182.88 84.42 -56.24
N LYS A 215 182.71 85.72 -55.91
CA LYS A 215 181.42 86.24 -55.41
C LYS A 215 180.30 86.02 -56.43
N SER A 216 180.51 86.41 -57.69
CA SER A 216 179.51 86.23 -58.74
C SER A 216 179.13 84.77 -58.96
N LEU A 217 180.11 83.85 -58.88
CA LEU A 217 179.85 82.42 -59.00
C LEU A 217 179.04 81.88 -57.82
N MET A 218 179.35 82.30 -56.59
CA MET A 218 178.58 81.93 -55.40
C MET A 218 177.14 82.44 -55.47
N GLU A 219 176.93 83.69 -55.89
CA GLU A 219 175.59 84.28 -56.09
C GLU A 219 174.78 83.48 -57.11
N SER A 220 175.39 83.11 -58.25
CA SER A 220 174.70 82.29 -59.27
C SER A 220 174.33 80.89 -58.76
N TYR A 221 175.20 80.28 -57.95
CA TYR A 221 174.93 78.97 -57.35
C TYR A 221 173.82 79.03 -56.30
N GLU A 222 173.81 80.08 -55.46
CA GLU A 222 172.75 80.28 -54.48
C GLU A 222 171.39 80.49 -55.14
N GLU A 223 171.33 81.23 -56.25
CA GLU A 223 170.09 81.48 -56.99
C GLU A 223 169.57 80.18 -57.64
N GLU A 224 170.43 79.39 -58.29
CA GLU A 224 170.07 78.06 -58.78
C GLU A 224 169.57 77.13 -57.67
N ARG A 225 170.21 77.17 -56.48
CA ARG A 225 169.76 76.40 -55.33
C ARG A 225 168.38 76.81 -54.84
N ARG A 226 168.06 78.12 -54.86
CA ARG A 226 166.73 78.65 -54.51
C ARG A 226 165.68 78.24 -55.53
N ILE A 227 165.97 78.36 -56.83
CA ILE A 227 165.03 77.97 -57.89
C ILE A 227 164.72 76.47 -57.81
N ARG A 228 165.71 75.61 -57.54
CA ARG A 228 165.50 74.17 -57.37
C ARG A 228 164.60 73.85 -56.18
N SER A 229 164.80 74.48 -55.03
CA SER A 229 163.94 74.23 -53.86
C SER A 229 162.50 74.72 -54.09
N GLU A 230 162.32 75.84 -54.78
CA GLU A 230 160.99 76.34 -55.16
C GLU A 230 160.27 75.38 -56.12
N LEU A 231 160.99 74.84 -57.12
CA LEU A 231 160.44 73.86 -58.04
C LEU A 231 160.08 72.53 -57.35
N GLU A 232 160.89 72.08 -56.38
CA GLU A 232 160.57 70.91 -55.55
C GLU A 232 159.30 71.11 -54.72
N ILE A 233 159.18 72.27 -54.05
CA ILE A 233 157.98 72.62 -53.29
C ILE A 233 156.75 72.65 -54.21
N ARG A 234 156.89 73.22 -55.41
CA ARG A 234 155.81 73.27 -56.40
C ARG A 234 155.41 71.86 -56.86
N SER A 235 156.39 70.99 -57.12
CA SER A 235 156.15 69.59 -57.50
C SER A 235 155.39 68.82 -56.40
N GLN A 236 155.79 69.00 -55.13
CA GLN A 236 155.12 68.39 -53.99
C GLN A 236 153.67 68.87 -53.86
N ARG A 237 153.41 70.17 -54.00
CA ARG A 237 152.04 70.73 -53.98
C ARG A 237 151.18 70.15 -55.09
N LEU A 238 151.67 70.13 -56.32
CA LEU A 238 150.95 69.56 -57.45
C LEU A 238 150.65 68.06 -57.25
N THR A 239 151.55 67.33 -56.58
CA THR A 239 151.33 65.91 -56.26
C THR A 239 150.18 65.72 -55.26
N LEU A 240 150.08 66.60 -54.25
CA LEU A 240 148.98 66.58 -53.28
C LEU A 240 147.64 66.96 -53.93
N GLU A 241 147.61 68.03 -54.72
CA GLU A 241 146.39 68.43 -55.45
C GLU A 241 145.89 67.32 -56.39
N LEU A 242 146.82 66.59 -57.04
CA LEU A 242 146.49 65.46 -57.89
C LEU A 242 145.94 64.27 -57.08
N ALA A 243 146.38 64.06 -55.83
CA ALA A 243 145.82 63.06 -54.95
C ALA A 243 144.40 63.43 -54.48
N ASP A 244 144.18 64.68 -54.07
CA ASP A 244 142.88 65.17 -53.61
C ASP A 244 141.83 65.10 -54.72
N THR A 245 142.19 65.49 -55.94
CA THR A 245 141.30 65.40 -57.10
C THR A 245 140.95 63.96 -57.44
N LYS A 246 141.90 63.03 -57.35
CA LYS A 246 141.63 61.58 -57.51
C LYS A 246 140.67 61.06 -56.46
N GLN A 247 140.82 61.46 -55.20
CA GLN A 247 139.91 61.07 -54.12
C GLN A 247 138.50 61.60 -54.38
N LEU A 248 138.35 62.88 -54.74
CA LEU A 248 137.05 63.47 -55.06
C LEU A 248 136.34 62.77 -56.21
N ILE A 249 137.10 62.37 -57.25
CA ILE A 249 136.56 61.58 -58.36
C ILE A 249 136.07 60.22 -57.88
N GLN A 250 136.87 59.51 -57.07
CA GLN A 250 136.48 58.19 -56.52
C GLN A 250 135.22 58.29 -55.64
N GLU A 251 135.12 59.31 -54.79
CA GLU A 251 133.92 59.56 -53.99
C GLU A 251 132.71 59.90 -54.86
N GLY A 252 132.90 60.68 -55.93
CA GLY A 252 131.88 61.00 -56.91
C GLY A 252 131.37 59.75 -57.65
N ASP A 253 132.29 58.90 -58.11
CA ASP A 253 131.95 57.65 -58.80
C ASP A 253 131.25 56.65 -57.87
N PHE A 254 131.68 56.54 -56.61
CA PHE A 254 130.99 55.71 -55.62
C PHE A 254 129.55 56.18 -55.38
N LYS A 255 129.34 57.49 -55.22
CA LYS A 255 128.00 58.08 -55.08
C LYS A 255 127.14 57.79 -56.33
N ARG A 256 127.71 57.94 -57.53
CA ARG A 256 126.99 57.69 -58.79
C ARG A 256 126.60 56.22 -58.96
N LEU A 257 127.54 55.30 -58.74
CA LEU A 257 127.31 53.86 -58.88
C LEU A 257 126.28 53.34 -57.86
N ASN A 258 126.31 53.87 -56.64
CA ASN A 258 125.41 53.42 -55.57
C ASN A 258 124.03 54.09 -55.62
N TYR A 259 123.86 55.22 -56.33
CA TYR A 259 122.59 55.95 -56.39
C TYR A 259 121.43 55.09 -56.88
N ASP A 260 121.62 54.33 -57.96
CA ASP A 260 120.54 53.50 -58.52
C ASP A 260 120.12 52.37 -57.57
N LYS A 261 121.04 51.86 -56.76
CA LYS A 261 120.74 50.84 -55.75
C LYS A 261 119.92 51.45 -54.61
N VAL A 262 120.38 52.55 -54.03
CA VAL A 262 119.67 53.27 -52.96
C VAL A 262 118.30 53.75 -53.42
N LYS A 263 118.19 54.24 -54.66
CA LYS A 263 116.93 54.64 -55.28
C LYS A 263 115.96 53.46 -55.38
N ARG A 264 116.42 52.30 -55.86
CA ARG A 264 115.62 51.07 -55.95
C ARG A 264 115.13 50.59 -54.59
N GLU A 265 115.99 50.58 -53.58
CA GLU A 265 115.62 50.20 -52.21
C GLU A 265 114.56 51.18 -51.63
N ARG A 266 114.76 52.48 -51.83
CA ARG A 266 113.79 53.51 -51.43
C ARG A 266 112.45 53.35 -52.14
N ASP A 267 112.46 53.13 -53.45
CA ASP A 267 111.25 52.92 -54.25
C ASP A 267 110.50 51.65 -53.78
N ALA A 268 111.23 50.57 -53.45
CA ALA A 268 110.67 49.34 -52.91
C ALA A 268 110.05 49.54 -51.51
N PHE A 269 110.73 50.26 -50.62
CA PHE A 269 110.14 50.58 -49.30
C PHE A 269 108.92 51.49 -49.44
N GLU A 270 108.90 52.41 -50.40
CA GLU A 270 107.72 53.22 -50.70
C GLU A 270 106.55 52.40 -51.25
N THR A 271 106.80 51.34 -52.04
CA THR A 271 105.74 50.41 -52.46
C THR A 271 105.22 49.62 -51.28
N ASP A 272 106.10 49.05 -50.45
CA ASP A 272 105.72 48.24 -49.29
C ASP A 272 104.92 49.07 -48.27
N LEU A 273 105.33 50.32 -48.02
CA LEU A 273 104.59 51.25 -47.17
C LEU A 273 103.19 51.53 -47.71
N ARG A 274 103.04 51.71 -49.01
CA ARG A 274 101.72 51.91 -49.65
C ARG A 274 100.84 50.67 -49.51
N GLU A 275 101.40 49.48 -49.70
CA GLU A 275 100.66 48.23 -49.54
C GLU A 275 100.24 47.98 -48.09
N LEU A 276 101.14 48.19 -47.13
CA LEU A 276 100.83 48.06 -45.71
C LEU A 276 99.76 49.04 -45.26
N ARG A 277 99.79 50.29 -45.76
CA ARG A 277 98.72 51.27 -45.49
C ARG A 277 97.38 50.81 -46.03
N ARG A 278 97.32 50.31 -47.27
CA ARG A 278 96.08 49.74 -47.85
C ARG A 278 95.55 48.56 -47.03
N LYS A 279 96.44 47.64 -46.63
CA LYS A 279 96.06 46.49 -45.78
C LYS A 279 95.52 46.96 -44.43
N ARG A 280 96.14 47.96 -43.82
CA ARG A 280 95.67 48.56 -42.56
C ARG A 280 94.29 49.18 -42.71
N GLU A 281 94.06 49.95 -43.76
CA GLU A 281 92.77 50.59 -44.04
C GLU A 281 91.65 49.55 -44.25
N ILE A 282 91.91 48.47 -44.99
CA ILE A 282 90.96 47.37 -45.14
C ILE A 282 90.65 46.70 -43.80
N LEU A 283 91.67 46.47 -42.96
CA LEU A 283 91.49 45.90 -41.63
C LEU A 283 90.71 46.84 -40.69
N GLU A 284 90.97 48.15 -40.73
CA GLU A 284 90.23 49.15 -39.97
C GLU A 284 88.74 49.17 -40.37
N LEU A 285 88.46 49.12 -41.67
CA LEU A 285 87.08 49.03 -42.19
C LEU A 285 86.39 47.73 -41.76
N SER A 286 87.08 46.59 -41.85
CA SER A 286 86.55 45.29 -41.41
C SER A 286 86.29 45.27 -39.90
N HIS A 287 87.23 45.78 -39.11
CA HIS A 287 87.06 45.89 -37.66
C HIS A 287 85.87 46.79 -37.30
N ALA A 288 85.74 47.95 -37.96
CA ALA A 288 84.60 48.85 -37.76
C ALA A 288 83.26 48.18 -38.10
N ALA A 289 83.20 47.39 -39.17
CA ALA A 289 82.02 46.61 -39.53
C ALA A 289 81.69 45.56 -38.45
N GLN A 290 82.69 44.79 -38.02
CA GLN A 290 82.50 43.78 -36.96
C GLN A 290 82.10 44.38 -35.62
N THR A 291 82.63 45.56 -35.26
CA THR A 291 82.20 46.26 -34.03
C THR A 291 80.74 46.69 -34.11
N ASN A 292 80.30 47.20 -35.27
CA ASN A 292 78.91 47.59 -35.47
C ASN A 292 77.97 46.38 -35.42
N GLU A 293 78.33 45.25 -36.04
CA GLU A 293 77.56 44.00 -35.95
C GLU A 293 77.46 43.51 -34.51
N ARG A 294 78.57 43.50 -33.76
CA ARG A 294 78.58 43.12 -32.35
C ARG A 294 77.67 44.03 -31.51
N GLU A 295 77.68 45.34 -31.75
CA GLU A 295 76.80 46.29 -31.06
C GLU A 295 75.33 46.07 -31.39
N ASN A 296 75.00 45.79 -32.67
CA ASN A 296 73.64 45.49 -33.09
C ASN A 296 73.14 44.19 -32.45
N LEU A 297 73.94 43.13 -32.48
CA LEU A 297 73.62 41.87 -31.81
C LEU A 297 73.46 42.07 -30.29
N SER A 298 74.29 42.90 -29.66
CA SER A 298 74.17 43.24 -28.24
C SER A 298 72.83 43.94 -27.93
N LYS A 299 72.40 44.87 -28.79
CA LYS A 299 71.08 45.54 -28.70
C LYS A 299 69.93 44.56 -28.91
N GLU A 300 70.04 43.65 -29.88
CA GLU A 300 69.04 42.61 -30.11
C GLU A 300 68.91 41.68 -28.89
N VAL A 301 70.04 41.22 -28.34
CA VAL A 301 70.06 40.40 -27.13
C VAL A 301 69.42 41.12 -25.95
N SER A 302 69.68 42.42 -25.76
CA SER A 302 69.03 43.18 -24.69
C SER A 302 67.53 43.34 -24.90
N SER A 303 67.08 43.58 -26.14
CA SER A 303 65.66 43.63 -26.49
C SER A 303 64.94 42.30 -26.27
N LEU A 304 65.57 41.18 -26.65
CA LEU A 304 65.03 39.83 -26.44
C LEU A 304 64.95 39.49 -24.95
N LYS A 305 65.95 39.89 -24.14
CA LYS A 305 65.89 39.73 -22.68
C LYS A 305 64.73 40.52 -22.06
N GLN A 306 64.46 41.73 -22.56
CA GLN A 306 63.29 42.52 -22.12
C GLN A 306 61.98 41.85 -22.55
N ALA A 307 61.89 41.32 -23.76
CA ALA A 307 60.72 40.58 -24.22
C ALA A 307 60.46 39.32 -23.38
N ILE A 308 61.52 38.54 -23.08
CA ILE A 308 61.42 37.35 -22.23
C ILE A 308 60.93 37.71 -20.83
N THR A 309 61.44 38.78 -20.23
CA THR A 309 61.01 39.20 -18.89
C THR A 309 59.55 39.68 -18.86
N LEU A 310 59.07 40.33 -19.92
CA LEU A 310 57.64 40.66 -20.07
C LEU A 310 56.79 39.40 -20.21
N LEU A 311 57.17 38.47 -21.10
CA LEU A 311 56.45 37.20 -21.28
C LEU A 311 56.43 36.34 -20.01
N GLN A 312 57.49 36.37 -19.20
CA GLN A 312 57.52 35.72 -17.89
C GLN A 312 56.48 36.31 -16.95
N LYS A 313 56.36 37.65 -16.89
CA LYS A 313 55.32 38.32 -16.09
C LYS A 313 53.92 37.98 -16.57
N ASP A 314 53.69 37.96 -17.88
CA ASP A 314 52.39 37.57 -18.45
C ASP A 314 52.04 36.12 -18.13
N LYS A 315 53.02 35.20 -18.25
CA LYS A 315 52.87 33.81 -17.86
C LYS A 315 52.50 33.67 -16.38
N GLU A 316 53.19 34.39 -15.50
CA GLU A 316 52.88 34.39 -14.06
C GLU A 316 51.49 34.93 -13.78
N TYR A 317 51.09 36.03 -14.44
CA TYR A 317 49.76 36.61 -14.32
C TYR A 317 48.67 35.62 -14.75
N LEU A 318 48.82 35.02 -15.94
CA LEU A 318 47.88 34.02 -16.46
C LEU A 318 47.84 32.76 -15.59
N ASN A 319 48.98 32.33 -15.03
CA ASN A 319 49.01 31.22 -14.08
C ASN A 319 48.26 31.52 -12.79
N ARG A 320 48.41 32.72 -12.22
CA ARG A 320 47.64 33.14 -11.03
C ARG A 320 46.14 33.15 -11.34
N GLN A 321 45.75 33.73 -12.49
CA GLN A 321 44.35 33.76 -12.91
C GLN A 321 43.77 32.35 -13.13
N ASN A 322 44.53 31.43 -13.75
CA ASN A 322 44.13 30.03 -13.88
C ASN A 322 43.95 29.35 -12.53
N MET A 323 44.86 29.60 -11.58
CA MET A 323 44.76 29.04 -10.23
C MET A 323 43.50 29.54 -9.51
N GLU A 324 43.20 30.84 -9.61
CA GLU A 324 41.98 31.43 -9.05
C GLU A 324 40.72 30.84 -9.67
N LEU A 325 40.69 30.67 -11.01
CA LEU A 325 39.57 30.05 -11.71
C LEU A 325 39.40 28.59 -11.31
N ASN A 326 40.49 27.81 -11.21
CA ASN A 326 40.43 26.42 -10.76
C ASN A 326 39.85 26.30 -9.35
N VAL A 327 40.24 27.19 -8.42
CA VAL A 327 39.67 27.20 -7.06
C VAL A 327 38.17 27.54 -7.10
N ARG A 328 37.75 28.49 -7.94
CA ARG A 328 36.32 28.82 -8.11
C ARG A 328 35.53 27.64 -8.69
N CYS A 329 36.06 26.98 -9.72
CA CYS A 329 35.45 25.80 -10.31
C CYS A 329 35.28 24.69 -9.27
N ALA A 330 36.33 24.38 -8.50
CA ALA A 330 36.26 23.38 -7.43
C ALA A 330 35.19 23.73 -6.38
N HIS A 331 35.09 25.01 -6.00
CA HIS A 331 34.05 25.44 -5.05
C HIS A 331 32.63 25.31 -5.62
N ASP A 332 32.43 25.67 -6.89
CA ASP A 332 31.14 25.53 -7.56
C ASP A 332 30.76 24.06 -7.78
N GLU A 333 31.73 23.19 -8.06
CA GLU A 333 31.57 21.73 -8.13
C GLU A 333 31.12 21.17 -6.77
N GLU A 334 31.81 21.48 -5.68
CA GLU A 334 31.40 21.09 -4.32
C GLU A 334 30.00 21.60 -3.96
N ARG A 335 29.63 22.79 -4.45
CA ARG A 335 28.28 23.34 -4.23
C ARG A 335 27.24 22.57 -5.04
N LEU A 336 27.55 22.21 -6.27
CA LEU A 336 26.70 21.40 -7.14
C LEU A 336 26.46 20.00 -6.56
N GLU A 337 27.51 19.34 -6.08
CA GLU A 337 27.43 18.04 -5.41
C GLU A 337 26.53 18.12 -4.17
N ARG A 338 26.71 19.14 -3.32
CA ARG A 338 25.84 19.37 -2.16
C ARG A 338 24.38 19.56 -2.56
N LEU A 339 24.10 20.33 -3.61
CA LEU A 339 22.74 20.53 -4.11
C LEU A 339 22.15 19.26 -4.73
N GLN A 340 22.95 18.43 -5.40
CA GLN A 340 22.52 17.14 -5.93
C GLN A 340 22.13 16.18 -4.80
N ILE A 341 22.94 16.08 -3.75
CA ILE A 341 22.62 15.25 -2.58
C ILE A 341 21.30 15.72 -1.95
N GLN A 342 21.14 17.04 -1.74
CA GLN A 342 19.88 17.59 -1.20
C GLN A 342 18.68 17.28 -2.08
N LEU A 343 18.83 17.34 -3.40
CA LEU A 343 17.77 17.00 -4.35
C LEU A 343 17.39 15.52 -4.26
N GLU A 344 18.37 14.62 -4.18
CA GLU A 344 18.14 13.19 -4.04
C GLU A 344 17.45 12.84 -2.72
N ASP A 345 17.88 13.45 -1.63
CA ASP A 345 17.23 13.27 -0.32
C ASP A 345 15.80 13.81 -0.32
N CYS A 346 15.53 14.94 -0.98
CA CYS A 346 14.17 15.44 -1.15
C CYS A 346 13.30 14.51 -2.00
N LYS A 347 13.85 13.92 -3.07
CA LYS A 347 13.14 12.92 -3.90
C LYS A 347 12.81 11.69 -3.08
N ARG A 348 13.76 11.18 -2.31
CA ARG A 348 13.58 10.01 -1.44
C ARG A 348 12.53 10.28 -0.36
N ALA A 349 12.61 11.41 0.33
CA ALA A 349 11.61 11.82 1.31
C ALA A 349 10.20 11.95 0.69
N ARG A 350 10.11 12.50 -0.52
CA ARG A 350 8.84 12.58 -1.27
C ARG A 350 8.30 11.17 -1.58
N GLU A 351 9.16 10.27 -2.07
CA GLU A 351 8.80 8.88 -2.36
C GLU A 351 8.33 8.14 -1.12
N GLU A 352 9.04 8.25 0.01
CA GLU A 352 8.63 7.67 1.29
C GLU A 352 7.25 8.17 1.76
N VAL A 353 6.96 9.46 1.59
CA VAL A 353 5.64 10.02 1.92
C VAL A 353 4.56 9.49 0.98
N TYR A 354 4.85 9.38 -0.32
CA TYR A 354 3.92 8.78 -1.28
C TYR A 354 3.66 7.30 -0.99
N GLU A 355 4.68 6.52 -0.64
CA GLU A 355 4.52 5.12 -0.23
C GLU A 355 3.67 5.01 1.03
N LYS A 356 3.92 5.84 2.06
CA LYS A 356 3.08 5.89 3.27
C LYS A 356 1.63 6.27 2.96
N TYR A 357 1.41 7.21 2.04
CA TYR A 357 0.06 7.58 1.61
C TYR A 357 -0.63 6.44 0.87
N VAL A 358 0.04 5.79 -0.09
CA VAL A 358 -0.52 4.67 -0.87
C VAL A 358 -0.85 3.50 0.04
N THR A 359 0.08 3.10 0.91
CA THR A 359 -0.13 2.03 1.87
C THR A 359 -1.28 2.33 2.84
N SER A 360 -1.38 3.55 3.36
CA SER A 360 -2.52 3.98 4.19
C SER A 360 -3.84 3.96 3.42
N ARG A 361 -3.88 4.51 2.20
CA ARG A 361 -5.07 4.50 1.34
C ARG A 361 -5.53 3.07 1.06
N ASP A 362 -4.62 2.18 0.69
CA ASP A 362 -4.92 0.79 0.34
C ASP A 362 -5.35 0.00 1.57
N HIS A 363 -4.75 0.26 2.73
CA HIS A 363 -5.20 -0.28 4.01
C HIS A 363 -6.65 0.12 4.31
N TYR A 364 -6.98 1.41 4.26
CA TYR A 364 -8.35 1.87 4.51
C TYR A 364 -9.34 1.34 3.47
N LYS A 365 -8.98 1.33 2.18
CA LYS A 365 -9.81 0.74 1.12
C LYS A 365 -10.12 -0.73 1.44
N THR A 366 -9.10 -1.50 1.79
CA THR A 366 -9.25 -2.93 2.13
C THR A 366 -10.11 -3.11 3.38
N GLU A 367 -9.95 -2.27 4.41
CA GLU A 367 -10.80 -2.29 5.60
C GLU A 367 -12.26 -1.98 5.28
N TYR A 368 -12.55 -0.98 4.45
CA TYR A 368 -13.92 -0.66 4.03
C TYR A 368 -14.52 -1.79 3.18
N GLU A 369 -13.75 -2.37 2.25
CA GLU A 369 -14.19 -3.52 1.46
C GLU A 369 -14.41 -4.77 2.32
N ASN A 370 -13.61 -4.98 3.36
CA ASN A 370 -13.80 -6.05 4.34
C ASN A 370 -15.08 -5.80 5.15
N LYS A 371 -15.26 -4.61 5.73
CA LYS A 371 -16.48 -4.25 6.49
C LYS A 371 -17.74 -4.42 5.64
N LEU A 372 -17.71 -3.94 4.40
CA LEU A 372 -18.84 -4.08 3.48
C LEU A 372 -19.10 -5.57 3.15
N ARG A 373 -18.05 -6.37 2.94
CA ARG A 373 -18.19 -7.82 2.76
C ARG A 373 -18.80 -8.49 3.99
N ASP A 374 -18.31 -8.16 5.17
CA ASP A 374 -18.79 -8.73 6.44
C ASP A 374 -20.26 -8.32 6.70
N GLU A 375 -20.64 -7.07 6.43
CA GLU A 375 -22.03 -6.60 6.53
C GLU A 375 -22.95 -7.32 5.53
N LEU A 376 -22.51 -7.47 4.27
CA LEU A 376 -23.26 -8.22 3.26
C LEU A 376 -23.43 -9.69 3.66
N GLU A 377 -22.37 -10.31 4.19
CA GLU A 377 -22.42 -11.70 4.64
C GLU A 377 -23.32 -11.84 5.89
N HIS A 378 -23.27 -10.88 6.81
CA HIS A 378 -24.16 -10.83 7.97
C HIS A 378 -25.62 -10.69 7.56
N ILE A 379 -25.94 -9.82 6.58
CA ILE A 379 -27.29 -9.70 6.03
C ILE A 379 -27.71 -11.00 5.34
N ARG A 380 -26.84 -11.62 4.54
CA ARG A 380 -27.12 -12.92 3.89
C ARG A 380 -27.40 -14.01 4.91
N LEU A 381 -26.59 -14.11 5.97
CA LEU A 381 -26.78 -15.09 7.04
C LEU A 381 -28.05 -14.82 7.84
N LYS A 382 -28.34 -13.56 8.20
CA LYS A 382 -29.57 -13.19 8.90
C LYS A 382 -30.81 -13.48 8.06
N THR A 383 -30.82 -13.06 6.80
CA THR A 383 -31.94 -13.31 5.88
C THR A 383 -32.10 -14.81 5.63
N GLY A 384 -31.02 -15.56 5.46
CA GLY A 384 -31.04 -17.02 5.38
C GLY A 384 -31.67 -17.65 6.62
N HIS A 385 -31.24 -17.22 7.82
CA HIS A 385 -31.80 -17.68 9.08
C HIS A 385 -33.29 -17.32 9.26
N GLU A 386 -33.69 -16.11 8.87
CA GLU A 386 -35.09 -15.68 8.87
C GLU A 386 -35.94 -16.52 7.91
N ILE A 387 -35.44 -16.79 6.70
CA ILE A 387 -36.10 -17.66 5.72
C ILE A 387 -36.24 -19.07 6.28
N GLU A 388 -35.18 -19.65 6.84
CA GLU A 388 -35.23 -20.99 7.46
C GLU A 388 -36.22 -21.02 8.64
N ASN A 389 -36.24 -19.98 9.47
CA ASN A 389 -37.18 -19.87 10.58
C ASN A 389 -38.62 -19.73 10.07
N LEU A 390 -38.88 -18.94 9.03
CA LEU A 390 -40.19 -18.83 8.39
C LEU A 390 -40.63 -20.16 7.76
N GLN A 391 -39.72 -20.86 7.07
CA GLN A 391 -39.99 -22.18 6.52
C GLN A 391 -40.29 -23.19 7.63
N ARG A 392 -39.51 -23.18 8.73
CA ARG A 392 -39.72 -24.06 9.88
C ARG A 392 -41.05 -23.77 10.57
N THR A 393 -41.32 -22.52 10.90
CA THR A 393 -42.58 -22.10 11.56
C THR A 393 -43.79 -22.38 10.67
N SER A 394 -43.71 -22.09 9.37
CA SER A 394 -44.75 -22.42 8.39
C SER A 394 -44.99 -23.93 8.32
N LYS A 395 -43.93 -24.74 8.22
CA LYS A 395 -44.02 -26.21 8.26
C LYS A 395 -44.65 -26.70 9.56
N GLU A 396 -44.22 -26.20 10.72
CA GLU A 396 -44.80 -26.57 12.01
C GLU A 396 -46.27 -26.17 12.11
N MET A 397 -46.66 -25.00 11.58
CA MET A 397 -48.06 -24.57 11.52
C MET A 397 -48.90 -25.51 10.66
N TYR A 398 -48.43 -25.86 9.45
CA TYR A 398 -49.09 -26.86 8.61
C TYR A 398 -49.16 -28.24 9.28
N GLU A 399 -48.12 -28.67 10.00
CA GLU A 399 -48.12 -29.93 10.73
C GLU A 399 -49.07 -29.91 11.95
N ARG A 400 -49.16 -28.78 12.66
CA ARG A 400 -50.15 -28.57 13.73
C ARG A 400 -51.57 -28.59 13.17
N GLU A 401 -51.83 -27.86 12.10
CA GLU A 401 -53.14 -27.84 11.44
C GLU A 401 -53.52 -29.23 10.90
N ASN A 402 -52.59 -29.93 10.25
CA ASN A 402 -52.82 -31.30 9.81
C ASN A 402 -53.12 -32.25 10.98
N ARG A 403 -52.45 -32.10 12.12
CA ARG A 403 -52.79 -32.87 13.34
C ARG A 403 -54.18 -32.53 13.84
N ASN A 404 -54.51 -31.24 13.99
CA ASN A 404 -55.83 -30.79 14.44
C ASN A 404 -56.94 -31.28 13.49
N LEU A 405 -56.73 -31.24 12.17
CA LEU A 405 -57.69 -31.74 11.18
C LEU A 405 -57.85 -33.27 11.27
N ARG A 406 -56.76 -34.02 11.50
CA ARG A 406 -56.82 -35.47 11.75
C ARG A 406 -57.56 -35.79 13.03
N GLU A 407 -57.26 -35.11 14.13
CA GLU A 407 -57.94 -35.25 15.42
C GLU A 407 -59.43 -34.87 15.31
N ALA A 408 -59.77 -33.77 14.65
CA ALA A 408 -61.15 -33.37 14.41
C ALA A 408 -61.90 -34.39 13.54
N ARG A 409 -61.25 -34.92 12.49
CA ARG A 409 -61.80 -36.03 11.69
C ARG A 409 -62.04 -37.26 12.56
N ASP A 410 -61.07 -37.66 13.37
CA ASP A 410 -61.18 -38.87 14.20
C ASP A 410 -62.28 -38.70 15.28
N ASN A 411 -62.39 -37.52 15.89
CA ASN A 411 -63.48 -37.17 16.80
C ASN A 411 -64.84 -37.21 16.08
N ALA A 412 -64.95 -36.64 14.88
CA ALA A 412 -66.17 -36.71 14.08
C ALA A 412 -66.53 -38.16 13.70
N ILE A 413 -65.53 -39.01 13.41
CA ILE A 413 -65.76 -40.45 13.18
C ILE A 413 -66.27 -41.12 14.45
N LEU A 414 -65.67 -40.85 15.61
CA LEU A 414 -66.12 -41.39 16.89
C LEU A 414 -67.54 -40.93 17.25
N GLU A 415 -67.86 -39.64 17.07
CA GLU A 415 -69.21 -39.11 17.25
C GLU A 415 -70.20 -39.75 16.27
N LYS A 416 -69.82 -39.91 14.99
CA LYS A 416 -70.63 -40.62 13.99
C LYS A 416 -70.85 -42.07 14.39
N ASP A 417 -69.85 -42.77 14.88
CA ASP A 417 -69.96 -44.16 15.31
C ASP A 417 -70.83 -44.29 16.57
N HIS A 418 -70.71 -43.36 17.53
CA HIS A 418 -71.60 -43.29 18.68
C HIS A 418 -73.05 -42.98 18.27
N ALA A 419 -73.25 -42.02 17.35
CA ALA A 419 -74.56 -41.70 16.79
C ALA A 419 -75.14 -42.90 16.02
N MET A 420 -74.33 -43.62 15.25
CA MET A 420 -74.73 -44.85 14.57
C MET A 420 -75.09 -45.97 15.56
N SER A 421 -74.37 -46.13 16.67
CA SER A 421 -74.69 -47.12 17.70
C SER A 421 -76.02 -46.78 18.38
N THR A 422 -76.21 -45.53 18.79
CA THR A 422 -77.47 -45.06 19.39
C THR A 422 -78.62 -45.14 18.40
N GLN A 423 -78.40 -44.80 17.12
CA GLN A 423 -79.38 -45.00 16.06
C GLN A 423 -79.75 -46.49 15.97
N ARG A 424 -78.79 -47.41 15.89
CA ARG A 424 -79.07 -48.86 15.85
C ARG A 424 -79.85 -49.33 17.07
N GLU A 425 -79.50 -48.86 18.27
CA GLU A 425 -80.24 -49.18 19.49
C GLU A 425 -81.68 -48.63 19.46
N THR A 426 -81.88 -47.39 19.02
CA THR A 426 -83.22 -46.80 18.88
C THR A 426 -84.02 -47.49 17.78
N GLN A 427 -83.38 -47.88 16.68
CA GLN A 427 -83.96 -48.66 15.60
C GLN A 427 -84.40 -50.03 16.09
N ALA A 428 -83.55 -50.73 16.85
CA ALA A 428 -83.89 -52.01 17.47
C ALA A 428 -85.05 -51.88 18.47
N LYS A 429 -85.08 -50.81 19.28
CA LYS A 429 -86.21 -50.50 20.16
C LYS A 429 -87.47 -50.19 19.37
N TYR A 430 -87.37 -49.45 18.27
CA TYR A 430 -88.48 -49.16 17.38
C TYR A 430 -89.02 -50.42 16.72
N GLU A 431 -88.15 -51.30 16.21
CA GLU A 431 -88.51 -52.61 15.65
C GLU A 431 -89.20 -53.48 16.70
N GLN A 432 -88.66 -53.53 17.93
CA GLN A 432 -89.29 -54.24 19.05
C GLN A 432 -90.68 -53.67 19.38
N LEU A 433 -90.84 -52.35 19.46
CA LEU A 433 -92.12 -51.67 19.67
C LEU A 433 -93.08 -51.90 18.50
N HIS A 434 -92.59 -51.88 17.27
CA HIS A 434 -93.36 -52.15 16.07
C HIS A 434 -93.86 -53.59 16.06
N ASP A 435 -93.02 -54.55 16.42
CA ASP A 435 -93.41 -55.96 16.55
C ASP A 435 -94.40 -56.18 17.68
N GLN A 436 -94.24 -55.49 18.83
CA GLN A 436 -95.22 -55.49 19.91
C GLN A 436 -96.56 -54.89 19.46
N CYS A 437 -96.53 -53.75 18.76
CA CYS A 437 -97.72 -53.13 18.17
C CYS A 437 -98.38 -54.07 17.16
N ARG A 438 -97.60 -54.75 16.32
CA ARG A 438 -98.11 -55.73 15.35
C ARG A 438 -98.71 -56.96 16.04
N GLN A 439 -98.10 -57.46 17.11
CA GLN A 439 -98.66 -58.55 17.92
C GLN A 439 -99.95 -58.13 18.62
N MET A 440 -99.96 -56.94 19.22
CA MET A 440 -101.16 -56.35 19.82
C MET A 440 -102.24 -56.14 18.78
N GLN A 441 -101.89 -55.65 17.59
CA GLN A 441 -102.80 -55.46 16.47
C GLN A 441 -103.38 -56.79 15.99
N LEU A 442 -102.55 -57.82 15.79
CA LEU A 442 -103.03 -59.17 15.45
C LEU A 442 -103.94 -59.73 16.56
N GLY A 443 -103.64 -59.46 17.82
CA GLY A 443 -104.49 -59.82 18.97
C GLY A 443 -105.79 -59.03 19.04
N THR A 444 -105.81 -57.76 18.62
CA THR A 444 -107.05 -56.98 18.51
C THR A 444 -107.85 -57.37 17.28
N ASP A 445 -107.19 -57.68 16.16
CA ASP A 445 -107.83 -58.13 14.93
C ASP A 445 -108.46 -59.51 15.11
N SER A 446 -107.81 -60.43 15.85
CA SER A 446 -108.41 -61.71 16.22
C SER A 446 -109.62 -61.54 17.13
N LYS A 447 -109.52 -60.69 18.18
CA LYS A 447 -110.67 -60.34 19.03
C LYS A 447 -111.78 -59.64 18.26
N MET A 448 -111.44 -58.76 17.32
CA MET A 448 -112.42 -58.07 16.47
C MET A 448 -113.10 -59.07 15.54
N ALA A 449 -112.38 -60.01 14.95
CA ALA A 449 -112.94 -61.09 14.15
C ALA A 449 -113.85 -62.01 14.99
N GLU A 450 -113.45 -62.36 16.21
CA GLU A 450 -114.28 -63.11 17.16
C GLU A 450 -115.57 -62.34 17.50
N LEU A 451 -115.47 -61.06 17.86
CA LEU A 451 -116.62 -60.21 18.15
C LEU A 451 -117.52 -59.98 16.92
N LEU A 452 -116.94 -59.80 15.73
CA LEU A 452 -117.68 -59.69 14.47
C LEU A 452 -118.43 -61.00 14.17
N ASN A 453 -117.82 -62.16 14.42
CA ASN A 453 -118.49 -63.44 14.26
C ASN A 453 -119.61 -63.64 15.30
N GLN A 454 -119.39 -63.23 16.55
CA GLN A 454 -120.44 -63.22 17.57
C GLN A 454 -121.58 -62.27 17.19
N LEU A 455 -121.28 -61.08 16.68
CA LEU A 455 -122.28 -60.11 16.22
C LEU A 455 -123.03 -60.63 14.99
N LYS A 456 -122.36 -61.32 14.06
CA LYS A 456 -123.01 -62.04 12.95
C LYS A 456 -123.96 -63.13 13.46
N LEU A 457 -123.55 -63.94 14.43
CA LEU A 457 -124.44 -64.93 15.04
C LEU A 457 -125.64 -64.26 15.74
N LYS A 458 -125.41 -63.17 16.48
CA LYS A 458 -126.48 -62.42 17.15
C LYS A 458 -127.42 -61.72 16.18
N THR A 459 -126.92 -61.23 15.06
CA THR A 459 -127.76 -60.67 13.99
C THR A 459 -128.60 -61.76 13.32
N PHE A 460 -128.05 -62.94 13.03
CA PHE A 460 -128.86 -64.07 12.54
C PHE A 460 -129.90 -64.55 13.57
N GLU A 461 -129.56 -64.60 14.86
CA GLU A 461 -130.52 -64.92 15.93
C GLU A 461 -131.63 -63.86 16.04
N LEU A 462 -131.28 -62.58 15.89
CA LEU A 462 -132.22 -61.47 15.85
C LEU A 462 -133.13 -61.57 14.63
N GLU A 463 -132.58 -61.69 13.42
CA GLU A 463 -133.34 -61.85 12.18
C GLU A 463 -134.30 -63.05 12.25
N ARG A 464 -133.83 -64.19 12.78
CA ARG A 464 -134.70 -65.35 13.03
C ARG A 464 -135.84 -65.01 13.98
N SER A 465 -135.55 -64.32 15.08
CA SER A 465 -136.57 -63.91 16.06
C SER A 465 -137.53 -62.87 15.49
N GLN A 466 -137.04 -61.97 14.65
CA GLN A 466 -137.81 -60.93 13.95
C GLN A 466 -138.75 -61.55 12.93
N MET A 467 -138.27 -62.51 12.13
CA MET A 467 -139.10 -63.30 11.22
C MET A 467 -140.24 -64.01 11.97
N VAL A 468 -139.95 -64.68 13.09
CA VAL A 468 -140.98 -65.32 13.93
C VAL A 468 -141.94 -64.29 14.54
N GLN A 469 -141.44 -63.13 14.98
CA GLN A 469 -142.29 -62.04 15.46
C GLN A 469 -143.21 -61.51 14.35
N GLU A 470 -142.70 -61.30 13.15
CA GLU A 470 -143.50 -60.83 12.01
C GLU A 470 -144.54 -61.87 11.59
N GLU A 471 -144.19 -63.15 11.54
CA GLU A 471 -145.13 -64.23 11.24
C GLU A 471 -146.23 -64.35 12.30
N THR A 472 -145.88 -64.23 13.59
CA THR A 472 -146.85 -64.22 14.69
C THR A 472 -147.73 -62.96 14.68
N ALA A 473 -147.17 -61.80 14.35
CA ALA A 473 -147.93 -60.55 14.20
C ALA A 473 -148.89 -60.60 13.00
N ARG A 474 -148.46 -61.15 11.85
CA ARG A 474 -149.34 -61.39 10.69
C ARG A 474 -150.46 -62.37 11.03
N SER A 475 -150.15 -63.46 11.73
CA SER A 475 -151.13 -64.45 12.19
C SER A 475 -152.14 -63.82 13.15
N LEU A 476 -151.67 -62.98 14.09
CA LEU A 476 -152.53 -62.23 15.00
C LEU A 476 -153.45 -61.27 14.24
N SER A 477 -152.93 -60.53 13.25
CA SER A 477 -153.74 -59.62 12.44
C SER A 477 -154.80 -60.36 11.61
N LEU A 478 -154.47 -61.53 11.06
CA LEU A 478 -155.44 -62.39 10.37
C LEU A 478 -156.55 -62.83 11.34
N CYS A 479 -156.19 -63.34 12.52
CA CYS A 479 -157.17 -63.68 13.56
C CYS A 479 -158.02 -62.47 13.99
N GLN A 480 -157.43 -61.28 14.14
CA GLN A 480 -158.16 -60.06 14.47
C GLN A 480 -159.17 -59.68 13.37
N ASN A 481 -158.76 -59.73 12.11
CA ASN A 481 -159.65 -59.48 10.97
C ASN A 481 -160.78 -60.52 10.89
N GLU A 482 -160.47 -61.80 11.19
CA GLU A 482 -161.49 -62.85 11.28
C GLU A 482 -162.47 -62.58 12.43
N CYS A 483 -161.97 -62.22 13.61
CA CYS A 483 -162.78 -61.81 14.75
C CYS A 483 -163.68 -60.61 14.39
N GLU A 484 -163.16 -59.57 13.74
CA GLU A 484 -163.97 -58.42 13.28
C GLU A 484 -165.02 -58.83 12.24
N LYS A 485 -164.69 -59.73 11.32
CA LYS A 485 -165.64 -60.28 10.35
C LYS A 485 -166.75 -61.07 11.05
N HIS A 486 -166.40 -61.89 12.03
CA HIS A 486 -167.36 -62.63 12.86
C HIS A 486 -168.21 -61.68 13.71
N GLN A 487 -167.63 -60.62 14.25
CA GLN A 487 -168.33 -59.57 15.00
C GLN A 487 -169.35 -58.84 14.13
N LYS A 488 -168.97 -58.39 12.92
CA LYS A 488 -169.89 -57.76 11.97
C LYS A 488 -170.99 -58.72 11.50
N LYS A 489 -170.67 -60.00 11.27
CA LYS A 489 -171.67 -61.04 10.99
C LYS A 489 -172.65 -61.19 12.16
N LEU A 490 -172.15 -61.22 13.39
CA LEU A 490 -172.96 -61.25 14.59
C LEU A 490 -173.86 -60.01 14.65
N GLU A 491 -173.37 -58.80 14.44
CA GLU A 491 -174.19 -57.58 14.45
C GLU A 491 -175.33 -57.61 13.42
N VAL A 492 -175.06 -58.10 12.20
CA VAL A 492 -176.10 -58.27 11.17
C VAL A 492 -177.12 -59.34 11.60
N LEU A 493 -176.65 -60.52 12.02
CA LEU A 493 -177.51 -61.59 12.51
C LEU A 493 -178.33 -61.16 13.74
N THR A 494 -177.76 -60.34 14.62
CA THR A 494 -178.44 -59.79 15.79
C THR A 494 -179.50 -58.78 15.37
N LYS A 495 -179.23 -57.93 14.36
CA LYS A 495 -180.26 -57.03 13.80
C LYS A 495 -181.39 -57.80 13.11
N GLU A 496 -181.07 -58.83 12.33
CA GLU A 496 -182.07 -59.70 11.71
C GLU A 496 -182.85 -60.49 12.76
N PHE A 497 -182.19 -61.02 13.77
CA PHE A 497 -182.81 -61.71 14.91
C PHE A 497 -183.76 -60.78 15.66
N TYR A 498 -183.35 -59.56 16.01
CA TYR A 498 -184.24 -58.60 16.66
C TYR A 498 -185.39 -58.16 15.74
N GLY A 499 -185.15 -58.02 14.43
CA GLY A 499 -186.22 -57.75 13.46
C GLY A 499 -187.26 -58.88 13.40
N LEU A 500 -186.78 -60.12 13.30
CA LEU A 500 -187.59 -61.34 13.34
C LEU A 500 -188.32 -61.50 14.67
N GLN A 501 -187.63 -61.31 15.79
CA GLN A 501 -188.20 -61.37 17.14
C GLN A 501 -189.29 -60.30 17.31
N THR A 502 -189.06 -59.06 16.91
CA THR A 502 -190.09 -58.01 17.01
C THR A 502 -191.30 -58.34 16.13
N SER A 503 -191.08 -58.96 14.97
CA SER A 503 -192.17 -59.41 14.09
C SER A 503 -192.92 -60.63 14.64
N SER A 504 -192.21 -61.57 15.28
CA SER A 504 -192.80 -62.77 15.88
C SER A 504 -193.52 -62.43 17.17
N GLU A 505 -192.98 -61.57 18.03
CA GLU A 505 -193.63 -61.07 19.25
C GLU A 505 -194.92 -60.30 18.91
N LYS A 506 -194.94 -59.50 17.84
CA LYS A 506 -196.19 -58.90 17.33
C LYS A 506 -197.22 -59.96 16.93
N ARG A 507 -196.79 -61.04 16.27
CA ARG A 507 -197.68 -62.13 15.86
C ARG A 507 -198.14 -63.01 17.03
N ILE A 508 -197.28 -63.24 18.01
CA ILE A 508 -197.57 -63.95 19.25
C ILE A 508 -198.56 -63.14 20.08
N THR A 509 -198.38 -61.83 20.23
CA THR A 509 -199.34 -60.99 20.98
C THR A 509 -200.71 -60.92 20.30
N GLU A 510 -200.76 -60.87 18.97
CA GLU A 510 -202.02 -61.01 18.22
C GLU A 510 -202.68 -62.38 18.43
N LEU A 511 -201.92 -63.47 18.39
CA LEU A 511 -202.43 -64.84 18.62
C LEU A 511 -202.86 -65.07 20.07
N GLN A 512 -202.07 -64.62 21.05
CA GLN A 512 -202.42 -64.68 22.47
C GLN A 512 -203.69 -63.89 22.78
N SER A 513 -203.93 -62.78 22.10
CA SER A 513 -205.21 -62.07 22.25
C SER A 513 -206.40 -62.92 21.78
N ARG A 514 -206.25 -63.64 20.66
CA ARG A 514 -207.28 -64.56 20.14
C ARG A 514 -207.47 -65.79 21.03
N ASP A 515 -206.38 -66.38 21.50
CA ASP A 515 -206.43 -67.52 22.42
C ASP A 515 -207.07 -67.13 23.75
N SER A 516 -206.77 -65.93 24.28
CA SER A 516 -207.42 -65.47 25.50
C SER A 516 -208.94 -65.29 25.35
N GLU A 517 -209.41 -64.85 24.19
CA GLU A 517 -210.84 -64.75 23.88
C GLU A 517 -211.51 -66.14 23.76
N LEU A 518 -210.80 -67.13 23.17
CA LEU A 518 -211.29 -68.50 23.05
C LEU A 518 -211.27 -69.25 24.39
N GLN A 519 -210.22 -69.08 25.18
CA GLN A 519 -210.08 -69.68 26.52
C GLN A 519 -211.18 -69.18 27.47
N ALA A 520 -211.50 -67.88 27.43
CA ALA A 520 -212.60 -67.31 28.22
C ALA A 520 -213.98 -67.90 27.84
N ARG A 521 -214.18 -68.26 26.56
CA ARG A 521 -215.38 -68.99 26.12
C ARG A 521 -215.39 -70.44 26.62
N LEU A 522 -214.23 -71.09 26.76
CA LEU A 522 -214.12 -72.47 27.22
C LEU A 522 -214.36 -72.59 28.74
N ASP A 523 -213.78 -71.68 29.53
CA ASP A 523 -213.97 -71.61 30.99
C ASP A 523 -215.44 -71.43 31.41
N THR A 524 -216.23 -70.75 30.58
CA THR A 524 -217.67 -70.59 30.84
C THR A 524 -218.44 -71.89 30.59
N TYR A 525 -218.00 -72.75 29.67
CA TYR A 525 -218.59 -74.07 29.45
C TYR A 525 -218.19 -75.08 30.55
N GLU A 526 -216.92 -75.11 31.00
CA GLU A 526 -216.48 -76.07 32.04
C GLU A 526 -217.18 -75.86 33.39
N LYS A 527 -217.48 -74.61 33.77
CA LYS A 527 -218.18 -74.34 35.04
C LYS A 527 -219.60 -74.91 35.06
N LEU A 528 -220.29 -74.87 33.93
CA LEU A 528 -221.62 -75.49 33.81
C LEU A 528 -221.56 -77.01 33.98
N GLU A 529 -220.44 -77.64 33.62
CA GLU A 529 -220.27 -79.09 33.73
C GLU A 529 -220.08 -79.55 35.18
N LYS A 530 -219.30 -78.79 35.99
CA LYS A 530 -219.12 -79.09 37.42
C LYS A 530 -220.41 -79.05 38.22
N GLU A 531 -221.29 -78.10 37.92
CA GLU A 531 -222.57 -77.97 38.62
C GLU A 531 -223.49 -79.18 38.37
N LEU A 532 -223.37 -79.84 37.20
CA LEU A 532 -224.16 -81.04 36.88
C LEU A 532 -223.70 -82.30 37.63
N ASP A 533 -222.39 -82.45 37.88
CA ASP A 533 -221.83 -83.62 38.57
C ASP A 533 -222.28 -83.69 40.05
N ASP A 534 -222.30 -82.56 40.75
CA ASP A 534 -222.68 -82.50 42.18
C ASP A 534 -224.15 -82.86 42.43
N ILE A 535 -225.05 -82.49 41.51
CA ILE A 535 -226.47 -82.84 41.58
C ILE A 535 -226.67 -84.37 41.50
N THR A 536 -225.82 -85.04 40.72
CA THR A 536 -225.88 -86.49 40.52
C THR A 536 -225.53 -87.26 41.80
N MET A 537 -224.57 -86.75 42.57
CA MET A 537 -224.13 -87.35 43.83
C MET A 537 -225.23 -87.33 44.90
N GLN A 538 -225.99 -86.21 45.00
CA GLN A 538 -227.06 -86.04 45.98
C GLN A 538 -228.26 -86.95 45.75
N ALA A 539 -228.56 -87.28 44.49
CA ALA A 539 -229.63 -88.23 44.18
C ALA A 539 -229.29 -89.66 44.57
N ALA A 540 -227.99 -90.03 44.60
CA ALA A 540 -227.56 -91.40 44.82
C ALA A 540 -227.67 -91.88 46.27
N GLU A 541 -227.46 -90.98 47.23
CA GLU A 541 -227.48 -91.30 48.66
C GLU A 541 -228.90 -91.49 49.23
N MET A 542 -229.94 -91.03 48.53
CA MET A 542 -231.33 -91.09 49.02
C MET A 542 -231.99 -92.46 48.80
N HIS A 543 -232.56 -93.05 49.85
CA HIS A 543 -233.16 -94.39 49.78
C HIS A 543 -234.59 -94.45 49.18
N ASN A 544 -235.23 -93.30 48.99
CA ASN A 544 -236.59 -93.17 48.46
C ASN A 544 -236.58 -92.58 47.04
N GLU A 545 -237.34 -93.18 46.11
CA GLU A 545 -237.36 -92.80 44.70
C GLU A 545 -238.03 -91.44 44.43
N GLU A 546 -239.08 -91.07 45.18
CA GLU A 546 -239.86 -89.83 44.94
C GLU A 546 -239.22 -88.54 45.51
N GLU A 547 -238.09 -88.64 46.22
CA GLU A 547 -237.36 -87.52 46.83
C GLU A 547 -236.06 -87.21 46.07
N ALA A 548 -235.40 -88.25 45.57
CA ALA A 548 -234.31 -88.14 44.60
C ALA A 548 -234.77 -87.48 43.28
N GLU A 549 -236.00 -87.75 42.83
CA GLU A 549 -236.60 -87.04 41.68
C GLU A 549 -236.87 -85.55 41.97
N ARG A 550 -237.14 -85.17 43.23
CA ARG A 550 -237.37 -83.77 43.62
C ARG A 550 -236.10 -82.93 43.69
N VAL A 551 -234.99 -83.49 44.16
CA VAL A 551 -233.66 -82.84 44.14
C VAL A 551 -233.13 -82.70 42.71
N LEU A 552 -233.41 -83.68 41.85
CA LEU A 552 -233.20 -83.52 40.41
C LEU A 552 -234.08 -82.39 39.85
N PHE A 553 -235.35 -82.30 40.23
CA PHE A 553 -236.28 -81.30 39.68
C PHE A 553 -236.02 -79.85 40.12
N SER A 554 -235.47 -79.60 41.32
CA SER A 554 -235.12 -78.25 41.79
C SER A 554 -233.91 -77.62 41.09
N TYR A 555 -233.05 -78.45 40.49
CA TYR A 555 -231.89 -78.00 39.72
C TYR A 555 -232.15 -77.95 38.20
N GLY A 556 -233.40 -77.70 37.80
CA GLY A 556 -233.69 -77.37 36.41
C GLY A 556 -233.65 -78.57 35.46
N TYR A 557 -233.86 -79.79 35.98
CA TYR A 557 -234.07 -81.02 35.20
C TYR A 557 -235.30 -80.98 34.27
N GLY A 558 -236.00 -79.84 34.20
CA GLY A 558 -237.10 -79.58 33.28
C GLY A 558 -236.77 -78.73 32.05
N VAL A 559 -235.68 -77.95 32.01
CA VAL A 559 -235.61 -76.84 31.02
C VAL A 559 -234.66 -77.03 29.84
N ASN A 560 -233.44 -77.57 29.95
CA ASN A 560 -232.57 -77.68 28.77
C ASN A 560 -231.46 -78.75 28.88
N VAL A 561 -231.82 -80.03 28.92
CA VAL A 561 -230.85 -81.14 28.81
C VAL A 561 -231.22 -82.08 27.66
N PRO A 562 -230.31 -82.30 26.68
CA PRO A 562 -230.48 -83.31 25.63
C PRO A 562 -230.64 -84.73 26.19
N THR A 563 -231.62 -85.45 25.65
CA THR A 563 -232.22 -86.69 26.16
C THR A 563 -231.26 -87.86 26.42
N THR A 564 -230.06 -87.83 25.85
CA THR A 564 -229.00 -88.81 26.09
C THR A 564 -228.28 -88.61 27.43
N ALA A 565 -228.08 -87.37 27.89
CA ALA A 565 -227.42 -87.07 29.17
C ALA A 565 -228.28 -87.47 30.39
N LYS A 566 -229.60 -87.39 30.25
CA LYS A 566 -230.60 -87.86 31.24
C LYS A 566 -230.41 -89.32 31.65
N ARG A 567 -230.09 -90.17 30.66
CA ARG A 567 -229.94 -91.63 30.83
C ARG A 567 -228.61 -91.99 31.48
N ARG A 568 -227.55 -91.22 31.19
CA ARG A 568 -226.23 -91.38 31.83
C ARG A 568 -226.29 -91.03 33.31
N LEU A 569 -226.85 -89.88 33.67
CA LEU A 569 -226.94 -89.42 35.07
C LEU A 569 -227.62 -90.47 36.00
N LYS A 570 -228.64 -91.14 35.48
CA LYS A 570 -229.36 -92.23 36.19
C LYS A 570 -228.50 -93.48 36.38
N GLN A 571 -227.62 -93.79 35.44
CA GLN A 571 -226.68 -94.91 35.54
C GLN A 571 -225.53 -94.60 36.51
N SER A 572 -225.05 -93.35 36.55
CA SER A 572 -223.99 -92.90 37.47
C SER A 572 -224.37 -93.10 38.95
N VAL A 573 -225.61 -92.75 39.29
CA VAL A 573 -226.19 -92.91 40.64
C VAL A 573 -226.15 -94.36 41.12
N HIS A 574 -226.38 -95.33 40.25
CA HIS A 574 -226.40 -96.75 40.60
C HIS A 574 -225.02 -97.34 40.86
N LEU A 575 -223.99 -96.88 40.14
CA LEU A 575 -222.60 -97.30 40.33
C LEU A 575 -222.07 -96.85 41.70
N ALA A 576 -222.36 -95.59 42.08
CA ALA A 576 -221.94 -95.02 43.36
C ALA A 576 -222.43 -95.82 44.59
N ARG A 577 -223.59 -96.48 44.51
CA ARG A 577 -224.16 -97.27 45.61
C ARG A 577 -223.42 -98.58 45.94
N ARG A 578 -222.70 -99.18 45.00
CA ARG A 578 -222.20 -100.57 45.18
C ARG A 578 -220.72 -100.67 45.51
N ILE A 579 -219.94 -99.64 45.16
CA ILE A 579 -218.57 -99.47 45.67
C ILE A 579 -218.59 -99.46 47.22
N LEU A 580 -219.61 -98.82 47.82
CA LEU A 580 -219.90 -98.84 49.27
C LEU A 580 -220.15 -100.24 49.87
N LEU A 581 -220.45 -101.26 49.05
CA LEU A 581 -220.70 -102.63 49.50
C LEU A 581 -219.40 -103.45 49.62
N LEU A 582 -218.39 -103.13 48.79
CA LEU A 582 -217.10 -103.85 48.68
C LEU A 582 -216.15 -103.54 49.85
N GLU A 583 -216.26 -102.35 50.46
CA GLU A 583 -215.57 -102.03 51.73
C GLU A 583 -216.06 -102.87 52.91
N LYS A 584 -217.30 -103.40 52.84
CA LYS A 584 -218.00 -104.06 53.96
C LYS A 584 -217.58 -105.52 54.22
N GLN A 585 -216.75 -106.14 53.38
CA GLN A 585 -216.34 -107.55 53.54
C GLN A 585 -214.82 -107.79 53.67
N ASN A 586 -213.99 -106.78 53.41
CA ASN A 586 -212.56 -106.75 53.77
C ASN A 586 -212.34 -106.99 55.29
N THR A 587 -213.36 -106.70 56.12
CA THR A 587 -213.40 -106.97 57.55
C THR A 587 -213.49 -108.46 57.93
N GLN A 588 -213.81 -109.37 57.00
CA GLN A 588 -213.91 -110.82 57.30
C GLN A 588 -212.56 -111.56 57.24
N LEU A 589 -211.50 -110.99 56.61
CA LEU A 589 -210.12 -111.50 56.56
C LEU A 589 -209.41 -111.70 57.92
N ARG A 590 -209.89 -111.09 59.02
CA ARG A 590 -209.16 -111.13 60.31
C ARG A 590 -209.50 -112.32 61.20
N ARG A 591 -210.56 -113.10 60.92
CA ARG A 591 -211.07 -114.12 61.86
C ARG A 591 -210.34 -115.47 61.86
N ASP A 592 -209.79 -115.96 60.74
CA ASP A 592 -209.31 -117.36 60.74
C ASP A 592 -207.77 -117.54 60.85
N LEU A 593 -207.05 -116.44 61.04
CA LEU A 593 -205.64 -116.36 61.47
C LEU A 593 -205.41 -116.98 62.87
N GLU A 594 -206.46 -117.14 63.70
CA GLU A 594 -206.40 -117.73 65.05
C GLU A 594 -206.19 -119.26 65.08
N LYS A 595 -206.32 -119.99 63.96
CA LYS A 595 -206.19 -121.47 63.97
C LYS A 595 -204.77 -122.03 63.74
N GLN A 596 -203.79 -121.20 63.35
CA GLN A 596 -202.35 -121.56 63.32
C GLN A 596 -201.77 -121.95 64.71
N ASN A 597 -202.39 -121.58 65.84
CA ASN A 597 -201.77 -121.72 67.17
C ASN A 597 -201.95 -123.07 67.88
N ALA A 598 -202.79 -124.01 67.41
CA ALA A 598 -203.23 -125.14 68.25
C ALA A 598 -202.53 -126.51 68.04
N GLN A 599 -201.80 -126.75 66.94
CA GLN A 599 -201.17 -128.08 66.70
C GLN A 599 -199.64 -128.08 66.56
N ALA A 600 -199.02 -126.97 66.97
CA ALA A 600 -197.66 -126.92 67.54
C ALA A 600 -197.50 -127.74 68.86
N GLY A 601 -198.17 -128.89 69.00
CA GLY A 601 -198.23 -129.68 70.25
C GLY A 601 -197.56 -131.06 70.26
N HIS A 602 -197.60 -131.89 69.19
CA HIS A 602 -197.44 -133.35 69.40
C HIS A 602 -196.57 -134.20 68.43
N ILE A 603 -195.65 -133.65 67.63
CA ILE A 603 -194.44 -134.41 67.20
C ILE A 603 -193.16 -133.70 67.74
N SER A 604 -193.28 -133.14 68.95
CA SER A 604 -192.12 -132.75 69.78
C SER A 604 -191.81 -133.77 70.89
N GLU A 605 -192.48 -134.93 70.91
CA GLU A 605 -192.09 -136.15 71.62
C GLU A 605 -191.89 -137.20 70.50
N GLU A 606 -190.73 -137.77 70.22
CA GLU A 606 -189.78 -138.38 71.14
C GLU A 606 -188.32 -138.19 70.67
N VAL A 607 -187.47 -137.76 71.62
CA VAL A 607 -186.06 -138.15 71.80
C VAL A 607 -184.99 -137.47 70.92
N PRO A 608 -183.87 -136.95 71.50
CA PRO A 608 -183.73 -136.44 72.87
C PRO A 608 -182.77 -135.23 73.06
N PHE A 609 -182.96 -134.62 74.23
CA PHE A 609 -181.98 -133.96 75.10
C PHE A 609 -181.37 -132.62 74.64
N ILE A 610 -181.90 -131.53 75.20
CA ILE A 610 -181.34 -130.83 76.39
C ILE A 610 -180.36 -129.75 75.94
N TYR A 611 -180.42 -128.51 76.36
CA TYR A 611 -181.19 -127.80 77.37
C TYR A 611 -181.07 -126.31 76.94
N LEU A 612 -182.15 -125.54 76.91
CA LEU A 612 -182.78 -124.94 78.10
C LEU A 612 -182.20 -123.56 78.38
N LEU A 613 -183.14 -122.61 78.45
CA LEU A 613 -183.15 -121.46 79.37
C LEU A 613 -182.09 -120.38 79.09
N THR A 614 -182.36 -119.08 79.16
CA THR A 614 -183.45 -118.29 79.75
C THR A 614 -183.15 -116.88 79.22
N CYS A 615 -184.09 -116.15 78.60
CA CYS A 615 -185.17 -115.43 79.27
C CYS A 615 -184.70 -114.64 80.50
N THR A 616 -185.01 -113.35 80.52
CA THR A 616 -185.73 -112.64 81.60
C THR A 616 -185.12 -111.25 81.85
N VAL A 617 -185.81 -110.13 81.56
CA VAL A 617 -187.13 -109.60 81.99
C VAL A 617 -186.88 -108.43 82.94
N ILE A 618 -187.91 -107.57 83.05
CA ILE A 618 -188.21 -106.64 84.15
C ILE A 618 -187.61 -105.23 83.90
N CYS A 619 -188.31 -104.09 83.99
CA CYS A 619 -189.61 -103.71 84.55
C CYS A 619 -190.08 -102.44 83.77
N VAL A 620 -191.31 -102.31 83.26
CA VAL A 620 -192.60 -102.10 83.96
C VAL A 620 -192.91 -100.63 84.21
N ASN A 621 -194.13 -100.27 83.78
CA ASN A 621 -195.11 -99.33 84.34
C ASN A 621 -195.67 -98.38 83.28
N LYS A 622 -196.95 -98.02 83.25
CA LYS A 622 -198.20 -98.50 83.89
C LYS A 622 -199.22 -97.41 83.47
N ILE A 623 -200.45 -97.82 83.15
CA ILE A 623 -201.71 -97.11 83.52
C ILE A 623 -201.89 -95.71 82.89
N GLY A 624 -203.07 -95.29 82.50
CA GLY A 624 -204.43 -95.77 82.70
C GLY A 624 -205.28 -95.13 81.59
N GLU A 625 -206.58 -95.38 81.59
CA GLU A 625 -207.51 -94.35 82.06
C GLU A 625 -207.45 -93.12 81.13
N GLU A 626 -208.49 -92.76 80.43
CA GLU A 626 -209.88 -92.82 80.83
C GLU A 626 -210.61 -92.08 79.72
N SER A 627 -211.89 -92.42 79.55
CA SER A 627 -212.92 -91.41 79.36
C SER A 627 -212.88 -90.66 78.01
N SER A 628 -213.89 -90.88 77.18
CA SER A 628 -215.14 -90.11 77.28
C SER A 628 -215.12 -88.85 76.43
N SER A 629 -216.35 -88.50 76.04
CA SER A 629 -216.75 -87.24 75.43
C SER A 629 -216.39 -87.10 73.95
N LEU A 630 -217.38 -87.37 73.09
CA LEU A 630 -218.40 -86.38 72.71
C LEU A 630 -217.77 -85.17 72.02
N GLY A 631 -218.19 -84.96 70.77
CA GLY A 631 -218.06 -83.65 70.16
C GLY A 631 -217.84 -83.79 68.67
N LYS A 632 -218.88 -84.10 67.90
CA LYS A 632 -219.61 -83.03 67.21
C LYS A 632 -218.65 -81.98 66.65
N ARG A 633 -218.35 -82.08 65.36
CA ARG A 633 -218.54 -81.02 64.34
C ARG A 633 -217.77 -81.42 63.08
N LYS A 634 -218.52 -81.72 62.01
CA LYS A 634 -219.03 -80.78 61.00
C LYS A 634 -217.91 -80.48 59.99
N LYS A 635 -218.11 -80.96 58.75
CA LYS A 635 -218.49 -80.13 57.58
C LYS A 635 -217.26 -79.34 57.07
N ILE A 636 -216.81 -79.44 55.84
CA ILE A 636 -217.48 -79.38 54.52
C ILE A 636 -216.32 -79.68 53.53
N ILE A 637 -216.42 -80.68 52.64
CA ILE A 637 -216.98 -80.61 51.26
C ILE A 637 -216.06 -79.81 50.31
N ILE A 638 -215.28 -80.48 49.43
CA ILE A 638 -215.47 -80.82 47.97
C ILE A 638 -214.51 -79.91 47.14
N LEU A 639 -213.59 -80.35 46.25
CA LEU A 639 -213.57 -81.23 45.05
C LEU A 639 -214.04 -80.59 43.73
N LEU A 640 -213.54 -81.18 42.63
CA LEU A 640 -213.80 -81.04 41.18
C LEU A 640 -212.64 -80.39 40.36
N GLN A 641 -211.83 -81.16 39.61
CA GLN A 641 -212.01 -81.74 38.23
C GLN A 641 -211.47 -80.77 37.15
N GLY A 642 -210.51 -81.16 36.27
CA GLY A 642 -210.69 -81.59 34.85
C GLY A 642 -210.78 -80.35 33.93
N TYR A 643 -210.25 -80.21 32.70
CA TYR A 643 -209.82 -81.09 31.58
C TYR A 643 -208.67 -80.38 30.78
N LEU A 644 -207.71 -81.03 30.11
CA LEU A 644 -207.68 -81.66 28.76
C LEU A 644 -207.76 -80.69 27.55
N THR A 645 -206.85 -80.93 26.58
CA THR A 645 -206.74 -80.42 25.18
C THR A 645 -206.10 -79.04 25.00
N HIS A 646 -205.38 -78.70 23.92
CA HIS A 646 -204.58 -79.35 22.86
C HIS A 646 -204.29 -78.18 21.90
N ASP A 647 -203.02 -78.01 21.52
CA ASP A 647 -202.58 -77.47 20.23
C ASP A 647 -202.94 -76.05 19.77
N LEU A 648 -202.02 -75.59 18.93
CA LEU A 648 -202.01 -74.44 18.04
C LEU A 648 -201.11 -73.32 18.56
N ASP A 649 -200.08 -72.89 17.86
CA ASP A 649 -199.48 -73.40 16.63
C ASP A 649 -198.18 -72.59 16.55
N MET A 650 -197.06 -73.25 16.29
CA MET A 650 -196.45 -73.16 14.97
C MET A 650 -195.91 -71.76 14.59
N CYS A 651 -194.81 -71.73 13.84
CA CYS A 651 -194.29 -72.82 13.00
C CYS A 651 -192.90 -73.27 13.44
#